data_AF-A0A6N8TGT7-F1
#
_entry.id   AF-A0A6N8TGT7-F1
#
_cell.length_a   1.000
_cell.length_b   1.000
_cell.length_c   1.000
_cell.angle_alpha   90.00
_cell.angle_beta   90.00
_cell.angle_gamma   90.00
#
_symmetry.space_group_name_H-M   'P 1'
#
loop_
_entity.id
_entity.type
_entity.pdbx_description
1 polymer ?
#
loop_
_entity_poly.entity_id
_entity_poly.type
_entity_poly.pdbx_seq_one_letter_code
_entity_poly.pdbx_strand_id
1 'polypeptide(L)'
;MSSRIDAGRRVGLNIYLLALALACLVPVVAVSGFAAWRTGAAYKSTAATRLSDTALTLASAIEADIEGRYTALSTFAALWPLTTQTGEIVLQSSRFEGIGLDGEVEIVELDYGMPQGAHSAPVLDVAMQAIGRDRPAISNLVPGRTAAEHRIFLALPEGDGRQRAVVLAITPTQLIRTLQQRNEALGSILVAVTDGNGRIVARSHEPERVIGKRAPDWEKLEALGVNSGWFEAKTTEGQRIILAFEKLQSTPGWTLVVGEPLDVFNARWQDPLLGLTLGALFAVGLATVAAILIGRLILRPVRALAAHSMAIAEGQRPVGLSAIPSSSVREFETLRLSVEAAERTMREEDRLIRTVAQAGALMLWRWTEGDGLIWVEGWEKLTGMPDGEALRGGWLDRVHADDRRRVRDVAGGQVQKRALIDVEFRVFVDGGRWLWVRGRGGPVCDDSGKVLQWAGVLEDIDARKQGEAQIAHMAHHDALTGLGNRILLRARLEQAIEEAASGQVSAILSMDLDRFKQVNDTLGHPVGDALLCAVAERLRATIREGDLVARIGGDEFAIIQTGAAQPEAAATLAHRLVEVIGAPYEIDGHAIDIGTSIGITFIATADIDADEYLSRADKALYYAKQDGRGRATLYEEGYMMDEINRLLAKFDKLRLRHRDAA
;
A
#
# COMPACT_ATOMS: atom_id res chain seq x y z
N MET A 1 15.39 19.09 23.08
CA MET A 1 16.14 17.87 23.46
C MET A 1 15.84 16.81 22.42
N SER A 2 16.75 16.61 21.46
CA SER A 2 16.58 15.67 20.33
C SER A 2 17.26 14.35 20.68
N SER A 3 16.48 13.32 21.02
CA SER A 3 17.00 11.95 21.18
C SER A 3 17.27 11.35 19.81
N ARG A 4 18.53 11.33 19.39
CA ARG A 4 18.99 10.40 18.35
C ARG A 4 18.89 9.00 18.93
N ILE A 5 17.83 8.29 18.59
CA ILE A 5 17.72 6.85 18.82
C ILE A 5 18.73 6.18 17.89
N ASP A 6 19.65 5.42 18.49
CA ASP A 6 20.61 4.56 17.81
C ASP A 6 19.90 3.67 16.79
N ALA A 7 20.04 4.02 15.51
CA ALA A 7 19.70 3.15 14.40
C ALA A 7 20.83 2.12 14.21
N GLY A 8 21.02 1.24 15.19
CA GLY A 8 21.76 0.01 14.97
C GLY A 8 21.19 -0.67 13.72
N ARG A 9 22.06 -1.05 12.77
CA ARG A 9 21.68 -1.63 11.45
C ARG A 9 20.67 -2.76 11.64
N ARG A 10 19.37 -2.44 11.60
CA ARG A 10 18.31 -3.44 11.70
C ARG A 10 18.24 -4.14 10.36
N VAL A 11 18.53 -5.43 10.39
CA VAL A 11 18.45 -6.32 9.22
C VAL A 11 17.01 -6.32 8.72
N GLY A 12 16.80 -6.00 7.45
CA GLY A 12 15.46 -5.92 6.87
C GLY A 12 14.79 -7.29 6.80
N LEU A 13 13.45 -7.32 6.92
CA LEU A 13 12.63 -8.55 6.88
C LEU A 13 12.93 -9.47 5.67
N ASN A 14 13.35 -8.88 4.53
CA ASN A 14 13.81 -9.62 3.35
C ASN A 14 14.94 -10.61 3.66
N ILE A 15 15.91 -10.22 4.48
CA ILE A 15 17.08 -11.04 4.78
C ILE A 15 16.67 -12.23 5.67
N TYR A 16 15.77 -12.01 6.63
CA TYR A 16 15.23 -13.09 7.46
C TYR A 16 14.41 -14.10 6.65
N LEU A 17 13.57 -13.65 5.70
CA LEU A 17 12.83 -14.55 4.82
C LEU A 17 13.75 -15.35 3.91
N LEU A 18 14.81 -14.72 3.38
CA LEU A 18 15.79 -15.41 2.55
C LEU A 18 16.60 -16.43 3.37
N ALA A 19 16.98 -16.08 4.60
CA ALA A 19 17.65 -16.98 5.52
C ALA A 19 16.77 -18.19 5.90
N LEU A 20 15.47 -17.97 6.13
CA LEU A 20 14.51 -19.04 6.41
C LEU A 20 14.38 -19.99 5.21
N ALA A 21 14.24 -19.44 4.00
CA ALA A 21 14.18 -20.23 2.78
C ALA A 21 15.45 -21.07 2.60
N LEU A 22 16.64 -20.48 2.81
CA LEU A 22 17.91 -21.17 2.74
C LEU A 22 18.02 -22.30 3.80
N ALA A 23 17.57 -22.02 5.02
CA ALA A 23 17.57 -23.00 6.12
C ALA A 23 16.70 -24.22 5.81
N CYS A 24 15.61 -24.06 5.07
CA CYS A 24 14.78 -25.18 4.61
C CYS A 24 15.39 -25.93 3.41
N LEU A 25 16.14 -25.24 2.54
CA LEU A 25 16.66 -25.80 1.29
C LEU A 25 17.94 -26.61 1.46
N VAL A 26 18.84 -26.15 2.32
CA VAL A 26 20.16 -26.79 2.54
C VAL A 26 20.04 -28.26 2.97
N PRO A 27 19.19 -28.64 3.94
CA PRO A 27 19.05 -30.04 4.34
C PRO A 27 18.52 -30.93 3.21
N VAL A 28 17.57 -30.43 2.40
CA VAL A 28 16.99 -31.18 1.29
C VAL A 28 18.05 -31.47 0.24
N VAL A 29 18.82 -30.45 -0.16
CA VAL A 29 19.91 -30.62 -1.14
C VAL A 29 20.98 -31.58 -0.62
N ALA A 30 21.35 -31.48 0.67
CA ALA A 30 22.33 -32.37 1.27
C ALA A 30 21.87 -33.84 1.26
N VAL A 31 20.62 -34.11 1.67
CA VAL A 31 20.05 -35.47 1.68
C VAL A 31 19.92 -36.02 0.26
N SER A 32 19.42 -35.22 -0.69
CA SER A 32 19.30 -35.63 -2.10
C SER A 32 20.66 -35.91 -2.73
N GLY A 33 21.68 -35.09 -2.46
CA GLY A 33 23.04 -35.31 -2.93
C GLY A 33 23.66 -36.58 -2.36
N PHE A 34 23.48 -36.83 -1.06
CA PHE A 34 23.95 -38.06 -0.42
C PHE A 34 23.26 -39.30 -0.97
N ALA A 35 21.93 -39.26 -1.16
CA ALA A 35 21.16 -40.36 -1.73
C ALA A 35 21.59 -40.67 -3.18
N ALA A 36 21.77 -39.64 -4.01
CA ALA A 36 22.26 -39.80 -5.38
C ALA A 36 23.64 -40.47 -5.39
N TRP A 37 24.60 -39.97 -4.60
CA TRP A 37 25.93 -40.56 -4.51
C TRP A 37 25.91 -42.02 -4.07
N ARG A 38 25.12 -42.36 -3.03
CA ARG A 38 24.97 -43.73 -2.55
C ARG A 38 24.39 -44.65 -3.61
N THR A 39 23.38 -44.19 -4.35
CA THR A 39 22.75 -44.93 -5.44
C THR A 39 23.73 -45.17 -6.60
N GLY A 40 24.50 -44.16 -7.00
CA GLY A 40 25.53 -44.30 -8.03
C GLY A 40 26.62 -45.31 -7.66
N ALA A 41 27.10 -45.26 -6.41
CA ALA A 41 28.06 -46.24 -5.90
C ALA A 41 27.49 -47.67 -5.89
N ALA A 42 26.21 -47.83 -5.51
CA ALA A 42 25.53 -49.13 -5.54
C ALA A 42 25.40 -49.68 -6.96
N TYR A 43 24.94 -48.86 -7.92
CA TYR A 43 24.81 -49.28 -9.33
C TYR A 43 26.14 -49.72 -9.94
N LYS A 44 27.23 -48.97 -9.68
CA LYS A 44 28.57 -49.32 -10.15
C LYS A 44 29.02 -50.69 -9.62
N SER A 45 28.78 -50.95 -8.32
CA SER A 45 29.10 -52.24 -7.69
C SER A 45 28.29 -53.37 -8.32
N THR A 46 26.96 -53.21 -8.43
CA THR A 46 26.07 -54.23 -9.02
C THR A 46 26.41 -54.54 -10.48
N ALA A 47 26.78 -53.53 -11.27
CA ALA A 47 27.17 -53.73 -12.66
C ALA A 47 28.48 -54.55 -12.76
N ALA A 48 29.46 -54.27 -11.91
CA ALA A 48 30.70 -55.05 -11.85
C ALA A 48 30.44 -56.50 -11.41
N THR A 49 29.63 -56.72 -10.38
CA THR A 49 29.24 -58.08 -9.93
C THR A 49 28.56 -58.86 -11.04
N ARG A 50 27.61 -58.26 -11.78
CA ARG A 50 26.95 -58.93 -12.91
C ARG A 50 27.93 -59.37 -14.00
N LEU A 51 28.95 -58.55 -14.29
CA LEU A 51 29.98 -58.89 -15.26
C LEU A 51 30.81 -60.10 -14.78
N SER A 52 31.18 -60.12 -13.50
CA SER A 52 31.86 -61.26 -12.87
C SER A 52 31.00 -62.52 -12.85
N ASP A 53 29.70 -62.43 -12.51
CA ASP A 53 28.77 -63.57 -12.54
C ASP A 53 28.62 -64.13 -13.96
N THR A 54 28.64 -63.25 -14.97
CA THR A 54 28.60 -63.64 -16.38
C THR A 54 29.89 -64.36 -16.78
N ALA A 55 31.06 -63.87 -16.35
CA ALA A 55 32.34 -64.55 -16.55
C ALA A 55 32.34 -65.93 -15.90
N LEU A 56 31.93 -66.05 -14.64
CA LEU A 56 31.85 -67.33 -13.94
C LEU A 56 30.93 -68.32 -14.66
N THR A 57 29.73 -67.88 -15.05
CA THR A 57 28.74 -68.73 -15.75
C THR A 57 29.28 -69.25 -17.09
N LEU A 58 29.94 -68.38 -17.86
CA LEU A 58 30.53 -68.74 -19.15
C LEU A 58 31.77 -69.62 -18.99
N ALA A 59 32.56 -69.41 -17.93
CA ALA A 59 33.72 -70.23 -17.62
C ALA A 59 33.30 -71.67 -17.33
N SER A 60 32.32 -71.85 -16.43
CA SER A 60 31.75 -73.18 -16.14
C SER A 60 31.15 -73.86 -17.38
N ALA A 61 30.55 -73.09 -18.31
CA ALA A 61 30.03 -73.64 -19.55
C ALA A 61 31.13 -74.15 -20.50
N ILE A 62 32.27 -73.47 -20.56
CA ILE A 62 33.44 -73.91 -21.35
C ILE A 62 34.08 -75.14 -20.70
N GLU A 63 34.20 -75.15 -19.37
CA GLU A 63 34.73 -76.31 -18.65
C GLU A 63 33.87 -77.55 -18.88
N ALA A 64 32.54 -77.40 -18.85
CA ALA A 64 31.62 -78.49 -19.16
C ALA A 64 31.76 -78.99 -20.61
N ASP A 65 32.05 -78.11 -21.59
CA ASP A 65 32.33 -78.54 -22.97
C ASP A 65 33.64 -79.32 -23.07
N ILE A 66 34.69 -78.85 -22.40
CA ILE A 66 35.99 -79.53 -22.35
C ILE A 66 35.87 -80.90 -21.69
N GLU A 67 35.17 -80.98 -20.56
CA GLU A 67 34.94 -82.22 -19.82
C GLU A 67 34.07 -83.20 -20.63
N GLY A 68 33.07 -82.69 -21.35
CA GLY A 68 32.29 -83.44 -22.34
C GLY A 68 33.16 -84.08 -23.41
N ARG A 69 34.16 -83.35 -23.93
CA ARG A 69 35.13 -83.91 -24.92
C ARG A 69 36.02 -84.97 -24.31
N TYR A 70 36.51 -84.78 -23.08
CA TYR A 70 37.28 -85.83 -22.41
C TYR A 70 36.45 -87.10 -22.19
N THR A 71 35.16 -86.96 -21.90
CA THR A 71 34.22 -88.08 -21.75
C THR A 71 33.98 -88.79 -23.09
N ALA A 72 33.86 -88.03 -24.18
CA ALA A 72 33.77 -88.60 -25.51
C ALA A 72 35.07 -89.33 -25.91
N LEU A 73 36.23 -88.74 -25.59
CA LEU A 73 37.55 -89.30 -25.88
C LEU A 73 37.82 -90.58 -25.07
N SER A 74 37.39 -90.63 -23.80
CA SER A 74 37.50 -91.83 -22.97
C SER A 74 36.60 -92.96 -23.47
N THR A 75 35.38 -92.62 -23.92
CA THR A 75 34.45 -93.57 -24.54
C THR A 75 35.02 -94.10 -25.86
N PHE A 76 35.63 -93.24 -26.67
CA PHE A 76 36.30 -93.63 -27.91
C PHE A 76 37.47 -94.58 -27.63
N ALA A 77 38.33 -94.25 -26.67
CA ALA A 77 39.46 -95.07 -26.26
C ALA A 77 39.01 -96.47 -25.75
N ALA A 78 37.87 -96.55 -25.07
CA ALA A 78 37.32 -97.81 -24.56
C ALA A 78 36.66 -98.68 -25.65
N LEU A 79 35.97 -98.06 -26.61
CA LEU A 79 35.24 -98.77 -27.68
C LEU A 79 36.12 -99.20 -28.85
N TRP A 80 37.22 -98.50 -29.10
CA TRP A 80 38.17 -98.79 -30.16
C TRP A 80 39.45 -99.38 -29.56
N PRO A 81 39.54 -100.71 -29.31
CA PRO A 81 40.72 -101.30 -28.71
C PRO A 81 41.95 -100.96 -29.56
N LEU A 82 42.87 -100.22 -28.96
CA LEU A 82 44.08 -99.60 -29.53
C LEU A 82 45.17 -100.64 -29.91
N THR A 83 44.77 -101.83 -30.33
CA THR A 83 45.64 -102.97 -30.64
C THR A 83 46.06 -103.05 -32.10
N THR A 84 45.68 -102.08 -32.95
CA THR A 84 46.13 -102.04 -34.35
C THR A 84 46.59 -100.64 -34.76
N GLN A 85 47.91 -100.55 -35.00
CA GLN A 85 48.69 -99.42 -35.55
C GLN A 85 48.87 -98.18 -34.66
N THR A 86 50.14 -97.89 -34.34
CA THR A 86 50.65 -96.56 -33.99
C THR A 86 50.54 -95.66 -35.23
N GLY A 87 49.70 -94.65 -35.19
CA GLY A 87 49.47 -93.74 -36.32
C GLY A 87 48.34 -92.75 -36.11
N GLU A 88 48.32 -91.71 -36.93
CA GLU A 88 47.32 -90.65 -36.96
C GLU A 88 45.97 -91.19 -37.47
N ILE A 89 44.92 -91.10 -36.65
CA ILE A 89 43.55 -91.47 -37.02
C ILE A 89 42.78 -90.17 -37.27
N VAL A 90 42.62 -89.81 -38.55
CA VAL A 90 41.80 -88.67 -38.94
C VAL A 90 40.32 -89.05 -38.81
N LEU A 91 39.65 -88.58 -37.75
CA LEU A 91 38.21 -88.77 -37.54
C LEU A 91 37.41 -87.73 -38.32
N GLN A 92 37.46 -87.76 -39.65
CA GLN A 92 36.57 -86.96 -40.51
C GLN A 92 35.40 -87.83 -41.02
N SER A 93 34.33 -87.93 -40.24
CA SER A 93 33.07 -88.49 -40.73
C SER A 93 31.84 -87.93 -40.00
N SER A 94 30.71 -87.83 -40.71
CA SER A 94 29.40 -87.39 -40.18
C SER A 94 28.83 -88.28 -39.06
N ARG A 95 29.53 -89.34 -38.64
CA ARG A 95 29.14 -90.23 -37.53
C ARG A 95 29.60 -89.72 -36.16
N PHE A 96 30.63 -88.87 -36.12
CA PHE A 96 31.17 -88.29 -34.88
C PHE A 96 30.77 -86.82 -34.69
N GLU A 97 30.14 -86.23 -35.71
CA GLU A 97 29.58 -84.89 -35.71
C GLU A 97 28.49 -84.77 -34.64
N GLY A 98 28.74 -83.94 -33.63
CA GLY A 98 27.84 -83.74 -32.48
C GLY A 98 28.16 -84.57 -31.23
N ILE A 99 29.17 -85.46 -31.27
CA ILE A 99 29.64 -86.23 -30.08
C ILE A 99 30.92 -85.59 -29.47
N GLY A 100 31.46 -84.53 -30.09
CA GLY A 100 32.60 -83.77 -29.55
C GLY A 100 33.98 -84.28 -29.95
N LEU A 101 34.04 -85.23 -30.89
CA LEU A 101 35.29 -85.83 -31.44
C LEU A 101 35.63 -85.32 -32.84
N ASP A 102 35.16 -84.13 -33.20
CA ASP A 102 35.45 -83.49 -34.49
C ASP A 102 36.91 -83.03 -34.54
N GLY A 103 37.83 -83.88 -34.99
CA GLY A 103 39.27 -83.58 -35.00
C GLY A 103 40.16 -84.72 -35.49
N GLU A 104 41.47 -84.52 -35.37
CA GLU A 104 42.48 -85.56 -35.64
C GLU A 104 42.81 -86.24 -34.30
N VAL A 105 42.72 -87.57 -34.23
CA VAL A 105 43.09 -88.33 -33.02
C VAL A 105 44.39 -89.05 -33.26
N GLU A 106 45.39 -88.76 -32.45
CA GLU A 106 46.69 -89.42 -32.43
C GLU A 106 46.82 -90.27 -31.16
N ILE A 107 47.40 -91.46 -31.30
CA ILE A 107 47.71 -92.33 -30.16
C ILE A 107 49.21 -92.23 -29.93
N VAL A 108 49.59 -91.73 -28.76
CA VAL A 108 50.99 -91.52 -28.39
C VAL A 108 51.41 -92.59 -27.38
N GLU A 109 52.45 -93.35 -27.71
CA GLU A 109 53.08 -94.32 -26.82
C GLU A 109 54.51 -93.87 -26.49
N LEU A 110 54.80 -93.70 -25.20
CA LEU A 110 56.14 -93.33 -24.71
C LEU A 110 56.95 -94.61 -24.44
N ASP A 111 57.47 -95.23 -25.52
CA ASP A 111 58.48 -96.30 -25.42
C ASP A 111 59.87 -95.76 -25.82
N TYR A 112 60.94 -96.31 -25.22
CA TYR A 112 62.34 -95.93 -25.45
C TYR A 112 62.82 -96.18 -26.89
N GLY A 113 62.04 -96.89 -27.72
CA GLY A 113 62.34 -97.22 -29.12
C GLY A 113 61.62 -96.39 -30.20
N MET A 114 60.89 -95.32 -29.83
CA MET A 114 60.12 -94.52 -30.79
C MET A 114 61.02 -93.86 -31.85
N PRO A 115 60.67 -93.94 -33.16
CA PRO A 115 61.42 -93.25 -34.21
C PRO A 115 61.34 -91.73 -34.03
N GLN A 116 62.48 -91.04 -34.11
CA GLN A 116 62.53 -89.58 -34.06
C GLN A 116 61.62 -88.98 -35.14
N GLY A 117 60.63 -88.18 -34.73
CA GLY A 117 59.66 -87.53 -35.63
C GLY A 117 58.33 -88.26 -35.82
N ALA A 118 58.03 -89.33 -35.05
CA ALA A 118 56.74 -90.04 -35.13
C ALA A 118 55.53 -89.16 -34.78
N HIS A 119 55.70 -88.21 -33.85
CA HIS A 119 54.68 -87.24 -33.46
C HIS A 119 55.27 -85.83 -33.48
N SER A 120 54.42 -84.83 -33.68
CA SER A 120 54.83 -83.44 -33.53
C SER A 120 55.19 -83.12 -32.07
N ALA A 121 56.14 -82.21 -31.86
CA ALA A 121 56.56 -81.83 -30.50
C ALA A 121 55.39 -81.40 -29.58
N PRO A 122 54.40 -80.60 -30.05
CA PRO A 122 53.28 -80.22 -29.19
C PRO A 122 52.36 -81.37 -28.78
N VAL A 123 52.19 -82.37 -29.64
CA VAL A 123 51.41 -83.59 -29.35
C VAL A 123 52.10 -84.43 -28.28
N LEU A 124 53.42 -84.60 -28.41
CA LEU A 124 54.23 -85.33 -27.45
C LEU A 124 54.23 -84.63 -26.08
N ASP A 125 54.36 -83.30 -26.05
CA ASP A 125 54.39 -82.51 -24.82
C ASP A 125 53.11 -82.66 -24.01
N VAL A 126 51.93 -82.55 -24.65
CA VAL A 126 50.65 -82.69 -23.95
C VAL A 126 50.39 -84.14 -23.52
N ALA A 127 50.81 -85.13 -24.32
CA ALA A 127 50.72 -86.54 -23.97
C ALA A 127 51.58 -86.88 -22.75
N MET A 128 52.83 -86.41 -22.72
CA MET A 128 53.73 -86.56 -21.57
C MET A 128 53.15 -85.90 -20.31
N GLN A 129 52.51 -84.72 -20.44
CA GLN A 129 51.83 -84.08 -19.31
C GLN A 129 50.65 -84.89 -18.80
N ALA A 130 49.84 -85.46 -19.69
CA ALA A 130 48.69 -86.28 -19.31
C ALA A 130 49.12 -87.59 -18.63
N ILE A 131 50.08 -88.31 -19.22
CA ILE A 131 50.61 -89.58 -18.69
C ILE A 131 51.34 -89.35 -17.36
N GLY A 132 52.21 -88.33 -17.29
CA GLY A 132 52.98 -88.03 -16.09
C GLY A 132 52.14 -87.58 -14.89
N ARG A 133 50.94 -87.03 -15.14
CA ARG A 133 49.98 -86.62 -14.09
C ARG A 133 48.86 -87.64 -13.85
N ASP A 134 48.77 -88.67 -14.68
CA ASP A 134 47.66 -89.63 -14.74
C ASP A 134 46.27 -88.95 -14.74
N ARG A 135 46.17 -87.84 -15.49
CA ARG A 135 44.96 -87.02 -15.62
C ARG A 135 44.87 -86.40 -17.01
N PRO A 136 43.67 -86.03 -17.48
CA PRO A 136 43.53 -85.30 -18.73
C PRO A 136 44.36 -84.01 -18.75
N ALA A 137 44.96 -83.69 -19.90
CA ALA A 137 45.74 -82.47 -20.10
C ALA A 137 45.34 -81.76 -21.39
N ILE A 138 45.36 -80.43 -21.36
CA ILE A 138 45.14 -79.58 -22.53
C ILE A 138 46.43 -78.80 -22.83
N SER A 139 46.77 -78.64 -24.11
CA SER A 139 47.89 -77.80 -24.52
C SER A 139 47.51 -76.31 -24.48
N ASN A 140 48.51 -75.42 -24.41
CA ASN A 140 48.32 -74.03 -24.84
C ASN A 140 48.06 -73.97 -26.36
N LEU A 141 47.70 -72.79 -26.87
CA LEU A 141 47.44 -72.60 -28.30
C LEU A 141 48.72 -72.77 -29.10
N VAL A 142 48.72 -73.72 -30.05
CA VAL A 142 49.83 -73.91 -30.97
C VAL A 142 49.59 -73.06 -32.21
N PRO A 143 50.43 -72.02 -32.47
CA PRO A 143 50.19 -71.10 -33.55
C PRO A 143 50.50 -71.72 -34.92
N GLY A 144 49.55 -71.65 -35.86
CA GLY A 144 49.78 -71.93 -37.28
C GLY A 144 50.07 -70.65 -38.07
N ARG A 145 50.37 -70.76 -39.38
CA ARG A 145 50.58 -69.58 -40.24
C ARG A 145 49.28 -68.85 -40.55
N THR A 146 48.17 -69.57 -40.52
CA THR A 146 46.81 -69.05 -40.72
C THR A 146 45.92 -69.40 -39.53
N ALA A 147 44.80 -68.68 -39.37
CA ALA A 147 43.86 -68.91 -38.27
C ALA A 147 43.30 -70.34 -38.23
N ALA A 148 43.17 -70.99 -39.40
CA ALA A 148 42.70 -72.37 -39.55
C ALA A 148 43.77 -73.42 -39.19
N GLU A 149 45.05 -73.04 -39.19
CA GLU A 149 46.18 -73.89 -38.81
C GLU A 149 46.47 -73.85 -37.30
N HIS A 150 45.77 -73.00 -36.54
CA HIS A 150 45.86 -73.04 -35.08
C HIS A 150 45.30 -74.36 -34.55
N ARG A 151 46.03 -75.00 -33.64
CA ARG A 151 45.65 -76.27 -33.01
C ARG A 151 45.72 -76.18 -31.49
N ILE A 152 44.83 -76.92 -30.85
CA ILE A 152 44.81 -77.20 -29.42
C ILE A 152 44.73 -78.72 -29.28
N PHE A 153 45.50 -79.28 -28.38
CA PHE A 153 45.57 -80.72 -28.19
C PHE A 153 45.00 -81.09 -26.82
N LEU A 154 44.08 -82.05 -26.80
CA LEU A 154 43.49 -82.63 -25.59
C LEU A 154 44.03 -84.05 -25.45
N ALA A 155 44.81 -84.31 -24.41
CA ALA A 155 45.37 -85.62 -24.13
C ALA A 155 44.63 -86.29 -22.97
N LEU A 156 44.27 -87.55 -23.16
CA LEU A 156 43.71 -88.42 -22.13
C LEU A 156 44.65 -89.63 -21.94
N PRO A 157 45.17 -89.87 -20.72
CA PRO A 157 46.02 -91.03 -20.49
C PRO A 157 45.20 -92.32 -20.48
N GLU A 158 45.80 -93.41 -20.95
CA GLU A 158 45.21 -94.75 -20.89
C GLU A 158 45.40 -95.30 -19.47
N GLY A 159 44.32 -95.37 -18.69
CA GLY A 159 44.36 -95.92 -17.33
C GLY A 159 44.71 -97.41 -17.33
N ASP A 160 45.86 -97.76 -16.73
CA ASP A 160 46.35 -99.11 -16.33
C ASP A 160 47.90 -99.15 -16.19
N GLY A 161 48.55 -98.00 -15.95
CA GLY A 161 50.02 -97.92 -15.84
C GLY A 161 50.76 -98.06 -17.19
N ARG A 162 50.04 -98.02 -18.30
CA ARG A 162 50.60 -97.95 -19.66
C ARG A 162 51.10 -96.53 -19.93
N GLN A 163 52.26 -96.41 -20.56
CA GLN A 163 52.84 -95.13 -20.98
C GLN A 163 52.19 -94.65 -22.29
N ARG A 164 50.85 -94.56 -22.32
CA ARG A 164 50.07 -94.24 -23.52
C ARG A 164 49.03 -93.16 -23.26
N ALA A 165 48.80 -92.31 -24.24
CA ALA A 165 47.74 -91.31 -24.23
C ALA A 165 47.07 -91.18 -25.60
N VAL A 166 45.77 -90.92 -25.58
CA VAL A 166 45.00 -90.53 -26.75
C VAL A 166 44.97 -89.02 -26.81
N VAL A 167 45.46 -88.45 -27.91
CA VAL A 167 45.54 -87.00 -28.14
C VAL A 167 44.57 -86.61 -29.24
N LEU A 168 43.62 -85.74 -28.92
CA LEU A 168 42.70 -85.14 -29.87
C LEU A 168 43.20 -83.75 -30.25
N ALA A 169 43.54 -83.54 -31.52
CA ALA A 169 43.81 -82.23 -32.08
C ALA A 169 42.50 -81.59 -32.55
N ILE A 170 42.18 -80.43 -31.99
CA ILE A 170 41.03 -79.61 -32.38
C ILE A 170 41.47 -78.23 -32.84
N THR A 171 40.59 -77.59 -33.61
CA THR A 171 40.71 -76.15 -33.90
C THR A 171 40.14 -75.30 -32.76
N PRO A 172 40.67 -74.09 -32.52
CA PRO A 172 40.14 -73.21 -31.48
C PRO A 172 38.68 -72.81 -31.66
N THR A 173 38.22 -72.74 -32.91
CA THR A 173 36.81 -72.43 -33.24
C THR A 173 35.86 -73.55 -32.80
N GLN A 174 36.31 -74.82 -32.83
CA GLN A 174 35.52 -75.95 -32.34
C GLN A 174 35.36 -75.91 -30.83
N LEU A 175 36.42 -75.58 -30.07
CA LEU A 175 36.40 -75.55 -28.60
C LEU A 175 35.39 -74.54 -28.05
N ILE A 176 35.12 -73.49 -28.82
CA ILE A 176 34.42 -72.30 -28.35
C ILE A 176 33.12 -72.05 -29.15
N ARG A 177 32.62 -73.12 -29.80
CA ARG A 177 31.31 -73.12 -30.48
C ARG A 177 30.18 -72.65 -29.56
N THR A 178 30.25 -73.01 -28.27
CA THR A 178 29.31 -72.59 -27.23
C THR A 178 29.31 -71.06 -26.99
N LEU A 179 30.47 -70.41 -27.08
CA LEU A 179 30.53 -68.93 -27.00
C LEU A 179 30.04 -68.29 -28.30
N GLN A 180 30.27 -68.91 -29.45
CA GLN A 180 29.78 -68.41 -30.74
C GLN A 180 28.26 -68.53 -30.87
N GLN A 181 27.66 -69.65 -30.43
CA GLN A 181 26.21 -69.82 -30.42
C GLN A 181 25.51 -68.88 -29.43
N ARG A 182 26.14 -68.58 -28.28
CA ARG A 182 25.62 -67.59 -27.32
C ARG A 182 25.94 -66.14 -27.69
N ASN A 183 26.80 -65.90 -28.68
CA ASN A 183 27.22 -64.56 -29.11
C ASN A 183 26.04 -63.67 -29.51
N GLU A 184 25.06 -64.23 -30.22
CA GLU A 184 23.84 -63.50 -30.61
C GLU A 184 23.01 -63.05 -29.39
N ALA A 185 23.10 -63.79 -28.28
CA ALA A 185 22.39 -63.46 -27.03
C ALA A 185 23.17 -62.52 -26.10
N LEU A 186 24.49 -62.36 -26.28
CA LEU A 186 25.38 -61.61 -25.38
C LEU A 186 25.60 -60.14 -25.78
N GLY A 187 25.02 -59.68 -26.90
CA GLY A 187 24.96 -58.26 -27.26
C GLY A 187 26.32 -57.58 -27.40
N SER A 188 26.52 -56.43 -26.74
CA SER A 188 27.75 -55.62 -26.79
C SER A 188 28.88 -56.13 -25.89
N ILE A 189 28.72 -57.29 -25.26
CA ILE A 189 29.70 -57.86 -24.34
C ILE A 189 30.71 -58.68 -25.14
N LEU A 190 31.97 -58.28 -25.04
CA LEU A 190 33.09 -59.00 -25.59
C LEU A 190 33.42 -60.21 -24.71
N VAL A 191 33.50 -61.40 -25.29
CA VAL A 191 33.96 -62.59 -24.56
C VAL A 191 35.19 -63.13 -25.25
N ALA A 192 36.24 -63.47 -24.51
CA ALA A 192 37.42 -64.13 -25.04
C ALA A 192 38.00 -65.13 -24.04
N VAL A 193 38.65 -66.17 -24.53
CA VAL A 193 39.40 -67.13 -23.74
C VAL A 193 40.86 -66.98 -24.09
N THR A 194 41.74 -66.91 -23.09
CA THR A 194 43.18 -66.90 -23.26
C THR A 194 43.81 -68.17 -22.70
N ASP A 195 44.92 -68.59 -23.30
CA ASP A 195 45.73 -69.70 -22.79
C ASP A 195 46.61 -69.25 -21.61
N GLY A 196 47.42 -70.17 -21.08
CA GLY A 196 48.32 -69.90 -19.95
C GLY A 196 49.44 -68.89 -20.24
N ASN A 197 49.63 -68.50 -21.50
CA ASN A 197 50.62 -67.48 -21.91
C ASN A 197 49.94 -66.14 -22.28
N GLY A 198 48.64 -66.02 -22.08
CA GLY A 198 47.85 -64.84 -22.43
C GLY A 198 47.59 -64.68 -23.92
N ARG A 199 47.70 -65.75 -24.72
CA ARG A 199 47.28 -65.74 -26.13
C ARG A 199 45.80 -66.02 -26.26
N ILE A 200 45.13 -65.29 -27.14
CA ILE A 200 43.69 -65.44 -27.34
C ILE A 200 43.42 -66.74 -28.10
N VAL A 201 42.73 -67.66 -27.44
CA VAL A 201 42.33 -68.98 -27.96
C VAL A 201 41.05 -68.85 -28.75
N ALA A 202 40.06 -68.14 -28.23
CA ALA A 202 38.93 -67.67 -29.04
C ALA A 202 38.28 -66.42 -28.49
N ARG A 203 37.36 -65.88 -29.30
CA ARG A 203 36.68 -64.63 -29.07
C ARG A 203 35.29 -64.65 -29.69
N SER A 204 34.34 -63.96 -29.06
CA SER A 204 32.97 -63.83 -29.56
C SER A 204 32.88 -62.93 -30.80
N HIS A 205 33.74 -61.92 -30.93
CA HIS A 205 33.74 -60.97 -32.04
C HIS A 205 35.05 -61.02 -32.84
N GLU A 206 34.95 -61.01 -34.18
CA GLU A 206 36.06 -61.08 -35.14
C GLU A 206 37.18 -62.11 -34.80
N PRO A 207 36.83 -63.39 -34.54
CA PRO A 207 37.80 -64.39 -34.06
C PRO A 207 39.01 -64.56 -35.00
N GLU A 208 38.79 -64.54 -36.31
CA GLU A 208 39.83 -64.80 -37.32
C GLU A 208 40.98 -63.78 -37.30
N ARG A 209 40.75 -62.55 -36.82
CA ARG A 209 41.76 -61.49 -36.79
C ARG A 209 42.61 -61.49 -35.53
N VAL A 210 42.17 -62.19 -34.49
CA VAL A 210 42.65 -61.96 -33.12
C VAL A 210 43.12 -63.23 -32.41
N ILE A 211 42.63 -64.40 -32.82
CA ILE A 211 43.17 -65.68 -32.32
C ILE A 211 44.70 -65.74 -32.54
N GLY A 212 45.43 -66.21 -31.54
CA GLY A 212 46.89 -66.30 -31.56
C GLY A 212 47.63 -65.04 -31.12
N LYS A 213 46.97 -63.87 -31.07
CA LYS A 213 47.58 -62.63 -30.55
C LYS A 213 47.59 -62.63 -29.02
N ARG A 214 48.56 -61.93 -28.44
CA ARG A 214 48.65 -61.73 -26.97
C ARG A 214 47.62 -60.69 -26.52
N ALA A 215 46.93 -60.96 -25.41
CA ALA A 215 46.01 -60.01 -24.82
C ALA A 215 46.77 -58.76 -24.28
N PRO A 216 46.34 -57.52 -24.62
CA PRO A 216 47.13 -56.31 -24.35
C PRO A 216 47.46 -56.02 -22.88
N ASP A 217 46.56 -56.34 -21.97
CA ASP A 217 46.70 -56.09 -20.52
C ASP A 217 46.87 -57.40 -19.71
N TRP A 218 47.40 -58.46 -20.33
CA TRP A 218 47.62 -59.76 -19.68
C TRP A 218 48.48 -59.65 -18.41
N GLU A 219 49.54 -58.85 -18.46
CA GLU A 219 50.46 -58.66 -17.34
C GLU A 219 49.76 -58.03 -16.12
N LYS A 220 48.74 -57.19 -16.35
CA LYS A 220 47.90 -56.66 -15.26
C LYS A 220 47.03 -57.75 -14.64
N LEU A 221 46.47 -58.63 -15.46
CA LEU A 221 45.68 -59.77 -14.98
C LEU A 221 46.53 -60.72 -14.14
N GLU A 222 47.73 -61.07 -14.62
CA GLU A 222 48.69 -61.91 -13.89
C GLU A 222 49.10 -61.28 -12.55
N ALA A 223 49.40 -59.97 -12.56
CA ALA A 223 49.81 -59.24 -11.36
C ALA A 223 48.75 -59.20 -10.26
N LEU A 224 47.45 -59.38 -10.59
CA LEU A 224 46.38 -59.43 -9.59
C LEU A 224 46.46 -60.68 -8.70
N GLY A 225 47.06 -61.78 -9.17
CA GLY A 225 47.28 -63.00 -8.36
C GLY A 225 46.01 -63.71 -7.86
N VAL A 226 44.82 -63.29 -8.30
CA VAL A 226 43.53 -63.87 -7.93
C VAL A 226 42.98 -64.76 -9.05
N ASN A 227 42.02 -65.64 -8.71
CA ASN A 227 41.36 -66.52 -9.68
C ASN A 227 40.25 -65.82 -10.47
N SER A 228 39.66 -64.79 -9.88
CA SER A 228 38.62 -64.01 -10.51
C SER A 228 38.64 -62.58 -10.03
N GLY A 229 38.11 -61.68 -10.85
CA GLY A 229 38.08 -60.27 -10.54
C GLY A 229 37.66 -59.44 -11.73
N TRP A 230 37.72 -58.13 -11.57
CA TRP A 230 37.48 -57.20 -12.67
C TRP A 230 38.42 -56.00 -12.57
N PHE A 231 38.78 -55.44 -13.72
CA PHE A 231 39.64 -54.26 -13.82
C PHE A 231 39.43 -53.55 -15.16
N GLU A 232 39.95 -52.33 -15.28
CA GLU A 232 39.89 -51.60 -16.53
C GLU A 232 41.03 -52.03 -17.47
N ALA A 233 40.67 -52.43 -18.69
CA ALA A 233 41.58 -52.96 -19.69
C ALA A 233 41.37 -52.32 -21.07
N LYS A 234 42.26 -52.63 -22.00
CA LYS A 234 42.14 -52.29 -23.42
C LYS A 234 41.98 -53.55 -24.26
N THR A 235 41.08 -53.50 -25.23
CA THR A 235 40.98 -54.54 -26.26
C THR A 235 42.18 -54.48 -27.21
N THR A 236 42.35 -55.51 -28.04
CA THR A 236 43.37 -55.55 -29.12
C THR A 236 43.20 -54.42 -30.14
N GLU A 237 42.02 -53.84 -30.23
CA GLU A 237 41.69 -52.68 -31.08
C GLU A 237 41.92 -51.33 -30.38
N GLY A 238 42.31 -51.35 -29.10
CA GLY A 238 42.58 -50.15 -28.29
C GLY A 238 41.36 -49.56 -27.57
N GLN A 239 40.19 -50.20 -27.63
CA GLN A 239 38.99 -49.75 -26.93
C GLN A 239 39.12 -49.97 -25.42
N ARG A 240 38.78 -48.96 -24.60
CA ARG A 240 38.75 -49.09 -23.14
C ARG A 240 37.50 -49.87 -22.72
N ILE A 241 37.71 -50.94 -21.98
CA ILE A 241 36.67 -51.83 -21.49
C ILE A 241 36.81 -52.02 -19.98
N ILE A 242 35.70 -52.29 -19.32
CA ILE A 242 35.71 -52.94 -18.01
C ILE A 242 35.74 -54.44 -18.27
N LEU A 243 36.75 -55.14 -17.74
CA LEU A 243 36.99 -56.55 -18.00
C LEU A 243 36.82 -57.32 -16.69
N ALA A 244 35.91 -58.28 -16.66
CA ALA A 244 35.86 -59.33 -15.65
C ALA A 244 36.59 -60.58 -16.17
N PHE A 245 37.26 -61.30 -15.30
CA PHE A 245 37.94 -62.54 -15.65
C PHE A 245 37.69 -63.65 -14.65
N GLU A 246 37.76 -64.88 -15.14
CA GLU A 246 37.66 -66.11 -14.38
C GLU A 246 38.71 -67.10 -14.90
N LYS A 247 39.60 -67.57 -14.04
CA LYS A 247 40.55 -68.64 -14.37
C LYS A 247 39.82 -69.97 -14.42
N LEU A 248 40.04 -70.73 -15.48
CA LEU A 248 39.48 -72.07 -15.62
C LEU A 248 40.22 -73.02 -14.66
N GLN A 249 39.47 -73.78 -13.87
CA GLN A 249 39.96 -74.76 -12.90
C GLN A 249 40.50 -76.01 -13.60
N SER A 250 39.77 -76.52 -14.61
CA SER A 250 40.11 -77.76 -15.31
C SER A 250 41.25 -77.61 -16.31
N THR A 251 41.65 -76.38 -16.64
CA THR A 251 42.68 -76.09 -17.65
C THR A 251 43.72 -75.12 -17.08
N PRO A 252 44.90 -75.61 -16.64
CA PRO A 252 45.88 -74.79 -15.94
C PRO A 252 46.32 -73.56 -16.76
N GLY A 253 46.09 -72.36 -16.20
CA GLY A 253 46.53 -71.09 -16.76
C GLY A 253 45.54 -70.44 -17.74
N TRP A 254 44.54 -71.17 -18.23
CA TRP A 254 43.55 -70.59 -19.12
C TRP A 254 42.61 -69.65 -18.37
N THR A 255 42.27 -68.55 -19.01
CA THR A 255 41.44 -67.51 -18.40
C THR A 255 40.35 -67.07 -19.36
N LEU A 256 39.11 -67.12 -18.91
CA LEU A 256 38.01 -66.47 -19.60
C LEU A 256 37.97 -65.00 -19.20
N VAL A 257 37.81 -64.12 -20.19
CA VAL A 257 37.61 -62.69 -19.99
C VAL A 257 36.32 -62.24 -20.65
N VAL A 258 35.59 -61.38 -19.94
CA VAL A 258 34.33 -60.76 -20.36
C VAL A 258 34.49 -59.26 -20.24
N GLY A 259 34.37 -58.54 -21.35
CA GLY A 259 34.61 -57.11 -21.47
C GLY A 259 33.37 -56.35 -21.92
N GLU A 260 33.05 -55.25 -21.24
CA GLU A 260 32.04 -54.28 -21.70
C GLU A 260 32.71 -52.92 -21.97
N PRO A 261 32.33 -52.19 -23.03
CA PRO A 261 32.83 -50.83 -23.26
C PRO A 261 32.64 -49.92 -22.03
N LEU A 262 33.70 -49.18 -21.67
CA LEU A 262 33.72 -48.38 -20.43
C LEU A 262 32.69 -47.24 -20.45
N ASP A 263 32.41 -46.68 -21.63
CA ASP A 263 31.37 -45.68 -21.87
C ASP A 263 29.97 -46.26 -21.63
N VAL A 264 29.69 -47.46 -22.16
CA VAL A 264 28.42 -48.18 -21.92
C VAL A 264 28.25 -48.51 -20.44
N PHE A 265 29.32 -48.99 -19.79
CA PHE A 265 29.33 -49.26 -18.35
C PHE A 265 29.08 -48.00 -17.52
N ASN A 266 29.72 -46.88 -17.87
CA ASN A 266 29.58 -45.62 -17.15
C ASN A 266 28.22 -44.95 -17.34
N ALA A 267 27.67 -44.99 -18.55
CA ALA A 267 26.36 -44.41 -18.86
C ALA A 267 25.26 -44.95 -17.94
N ARG A 268 25.28 -46.26 -17.61
CA ARG A 268 24.29 -46.92 -16.74
C ARG A 268 24.13 -46.26 -15.36
N TRP A 269 25.18 -45.69 -14.80
CA TRP A 269 25.14 -45.08 -13.47
C TRP A 269 25.32 -43.55 -13.51
N GLN A 270 25.97 -43.00 -14.55
CA GLN A 270 26.15 -41.56 -14.72
C GLN A 270 24.90 -40.85 -15.24
N ASP A 271 24.19 -41.42 -16.21
CA ASP A 271 23.00 -40.77 -16.80
C ASP A 271 21.89 -40.56 -15.76
N PRO A 272 21.56 -41.52 -14.88
CA PRO A 272 20.61 -41.30 -13.80
C PRO A 272 21.07 -40.22 -12.81
N LEU A 273 22.37 -40.15 -12.51
CA LEU A 273 22.92 -39.11 -11.63
C LEU A 273 22.82 -37.72 -12.25
N LEU A 274 23.08 -37.59 -13.55
CA LEU A 274 22.88 -36.33 -14.28
C LEU A 274 21.41 -35.90 -14.23
N GLY A 275 20.47 -36.83 -14.45
CA GLY A 275 19.04 -36.55 -14.31
C GLY A 275 18.66 -36.08 -12.90
N LEU A 276 19.15 -36.77 -11.86
CA LEU A 276 18.89 -36.40 -10.46
C LEU A 276 19.48 -35.03 -10.08
N THR A 277 20.70 -34.73 -10.55
CA THR A 277 21.35 -33.43 -10.27
C THR A 277 20.65 -32.27 -10.97
N LEU A 278 20.26 -32.44 -12.24
CA LEU A 278 19.46 -31.47 -12.98
C LEU A 278 18.09 -31.26 -12.34
N GLY A 279 17.42 -32.34 -11.93
CA GLY A 279 16.14 -32.27 -11.21
C GLY A 279 16.25 -31.55 -9.87
N ALA A 280 17.31 -31.81 -9.11
CA ALA A 280 17.58 -31.12 -7.84
C ALA A 280 17.84 -29.62 -8.07
N LEU A 281 18.66 -29.25 -9.05
CA LEU A 281 18.91 -27.84 -9.41
C LEU A 281 17.61 -27.13 -9.82
N PHE A 282 16.77 -27.79 -10.61
CA PHE A 282 15.47 -27.24 -11.02
C PHE A 282 14.54 -27.03 -9.81
N ALA A 283 14.45 -28.01 -8.90
CA ALA A 283 13.65 -27.91 -7.69
C ALA A 283 14.12 -26.77 -6.76
N VAL A 284 15.45 -26.62 -6.60
CA VAL A 284 16.05 -25.50 -5.86
C VAL A 284 15.73 -24.15 -6.49
N GLY A 285 15.81 -24.06 -7.81
CA GLY A 285 15.45 -22.87 -8.56
C GLY A 285 13.99 -22.48 -8.36
N LEU A 286 13.07 -23.43 -8.52
CA LEU A 286 11.64 -23.23 -8.33
C LEU A 286 11.31 -22.78 -6.89
N ALA A 287 11.91 -23.44 -5.89
CA ALA A 287 11.74 -23.09 -4.49
C ALA A 287 12.27 -21.67 -4.17
N THR A 288 13.41 -21.28 -4.75
CA THR A 288 13.98 -19.93 -4.58
C THR A 288 13.08 -18.87 -5.21
N VAL A 289 12.57 -19.11 -6.42
CA VAL A 289 11.61 -18.21 -7.08
C VAL A 289 10.33 -18.08 -6.26
N ALA A 290 9.77 -19.19 -5.77
CA ALA A 290 8.61 -19.19 -4.90
C ALA A 290 8.85 -18.38 -3.61
N ALA A 291 10.01 -18.56 -2.97
CA ALA A 291 10.38 -17.80 -1.77
C ALA A 291 10.47 -16.29 -2.04
N ILE A 292 11.04 -15.88 -3.17
CA ILE A 292 11.10 -14.47 -3.59
C ILE A 292 9.70 -13.90 -3.84
N LEU A 293 8.83 -14.66 -4.51
CA LEU A 293 7.45 -14.25 -4.80
C LEU A 293 6.63 -14.09 -3.51
N ILE A 294 6.68 -15.08 -2.61
CA ILE A 294 6.02 -15.03 -1.29
C ILE A 294 6.57 -13.87 -0.46
N GLY A 295 7.89 -13.67 -0.44
CA GLY A 295 8.50 -12.54 0.25
C GLY A 295 8.02 -11.18 -0.28
N ARG A 296 7.88 -11.04 -1.61
CA ARG A 296 7.31 -9.82 -2.21
C ARG A 296 5.84 -9.61 -1.87
N LEU A 297 5.05 -10.69 -1.82
CA LEU A 297 3.63 -10.64 -1.43
C LEU A 297 3.46 -10.18 0.02
N ILE A 298 4.35 -10.58 0.92
CA ILE A 298 4.30 -10.21 2.34
C ILE A 298 4.84 -8.78 2.57
N LEU A 299 5.97 -8.42 1.95
CA LEU A 299 6.61 -7.13 2.24
C LEU A 299 5.91 -5.92 1.64
N ARG A 300 5.19 -6.07 0.53
CA ARG A 300 4.51 -4.94 -0.12
C ARG A 300 3.44 -4.30 0.80
N PRO A 301 2.47 -5.06 1.36
CA PRO A 301 1.49 -4.51 2.29
C PRO A 301 2.13 -3.88 3.54
N VAL A 302 3.15 -4.55 4.12
CA VAL A 302 3.83 -4.08 5.34
C VAL A 302 4.49 -2.72 5.12
N ARG A 303 5.21 -2.54 4.00
CA ARG A 303 5.85 -1.26 3.69
C ARG A 303 4.83 -0.16 3.43
N ALA A 304 3.73 -0.47 2.73
CA ALA A 304 2.66 0.48 2.48
C ALA A 304 1.98 0.94 3.79
N LEU A 305 1.71 -0.01 4.70
CA LEU A 305 1.13 0.27 6.02
C LEU A 305 2.07 1.13 6.88
N ALA A 306 3.37 0.78 6.91
CA ALA A 306 4.37 1.55 7.66
C ALA A 306 4.49 2.99 7.13
N ALA A 307 4.47 3.18 5.81
CA ALA A 307 4.50 4.50 5.20
C ALA A 307 3.26 5.34 5.55
N HIS A 308 2.06 4.74 5.55
CA HIS A 308 0.83 5.44 5.97
C HIS A 308 0.88 5.81 7.45
N SER A 309 1.29 4.86 8.30
CA SER A 309 1.39 5.09 9.74
C SER A 309 2.39 6.22 10.07
N MET A 310 3.54 6.28 9.39
CA MET A 310 4.49 7.39 9.54
C MET A 310 3.92 8.72 9.03
N ALA A 311 3.24 8.73 7.88
CA ALA A 311 2.66 9.96 7.35
C ALA A 311 1.61 10.56 8.30
N ILE A 312 0.77 9.71 8.91
CA ILE A 312 -0.19 10.12 9.94
C ILE A 312 0.53 10.64 11.18
N ALA A 313 1.58 9.96 11.65
CA ALA A 313 2.36 10.38 12.82
C ALA A 313 3.08 11.72 12.60
N GLU A 314 3.49 12.03 11.37
CA GLU A 314 4.10 13.31 10.99
C GLU A 314 3.06 14.42 10.75
N GLY A 315 1.76 14.15 10.96
CA GLY A 315 0.69 15.12 10.79
C GLY A 315 0.40 15.47 9.33
N GLN A 316 0.94 14.71 8.37
CA GLN A 316 0.63 14.88 6.96
C GLN A 316 -0.77 14.30 6.68
N ARG A 317 -1.61 15.08 6.01
CA ARG A 317 -2.89 14.55 5.51
C ARG A 317 -2.58 13.48 4.47
N PRO A 318 -3.25 12.31 4.49
CA PRO A 318 -3.04 11.23 3.53
C PRO A 318 -3.66 11.56 2.16
N VAL A 319 -3.46 12.76 1.65
CA VAL A 319 -3.89 13.19 0.33
C VAL A 319 -2.73 12.95 -0.63
N GLY A 320 -2.81 11.87 -1.42
CA GLY A 320 -1.79 11.50 -2.41
C GLY A 320 -1.00 10.23 -2.10
N LEU A 321 -1.22 9.57 -0.96
CA LEU A 321 -0.66 8.25 -0.69
C LEU A 321 -1.40 7.18 -1.50
N SER A 322 -0.64 6.27 -2.13
CA SER A 322 -1.20 5.13 -2.87
C SER A 322 -1.95 4.20 -1.92
N ALA A 323 -3.17 3.78 -2.27
CA ALA A 323 -3.98 2.88 -1.45
C ALA A 323 -3.18 1.67 -0.91
N ILE A 324 -3.37 1.34 0.36
CA ILE A 324 -2.70 0.18 0.97
C ILE A 324 -3.24 -1.09 0.28
N PRO A 325 -2.40 -1.87 -0.42
CA PRO A 325 -2.86 -3.06 -1.11
C PRO A 325 -3.36 -4.12 -0.12
N SER A 326 -4.41 -4.85 -0.50
CA SER A 326 -4.95 -5.96 0.29
C SER A 326 -3.89 -7.03 0.52
N SER A 327 -3.90 -7.63 1.71
CA SER A 327 -3.00 -8.72 2.08
C SER A 327 -3.77 -10.04 2.22
N SER A 328 -3.20 -11.14 1.70
CA SER A 328 -3.73 -12.49 1.96
C SER A 328 -3.45 -12.98 3.38
N VAL A 329 -2.55 -12.32 4.11
CA VAL A 329 -2.24 -12.61 5.52
C VAL A 329 -3.23 -11.88 6.41
N ARG A 330 -3.97 -12.63 7.22
CA ARG A 330 -5.08 -12.16 8.05
C ARG A 330 -4.67 -11.04 9.02
N GLU A 331 -3.52 -11.14 9.66
CA GLU A 331 -3.02 -10.16 10.62
C GLU A 331 -2.77 -8.81 9.93
N PHE A 332 -2.16 -8.82 8.74
CA PHE A 332 -1.92 -7.61 7.96
C PHE A 332 -3.20 -7.02 7.39
N GLU A 333 -4.17 -7.86 7.01
CA GLU A 333 -5.47 -7.38 6.54
C GLU A 333 -6.26 -6.75 7.69
N THR A 334 -6.19 -7.31 8.89
CA THR A 334 -6.80 -6.73 10.10
C THR A 334 -6.20 -5.36 10.41
N LEU A 335 -4.88 -5.23 10.34
CA LEU A 335 -4.18 -3.96 10.51
C LEU A 335 -4.57 -2.94 9.42
N ARG A 336 -4.62 -3.35 8.15
CA ARG A 336 -5.07 -2.50 7.04
C ARG A 336 -6.48 -1.97 7.30
N LEU A 337 -7.42 -2.84 7.67
CA LEU A 337 -8.79 -2.46 7.98
C LEU A 337 -8.87 -1.53 9.19
N SER A 338 -8.07 -1.75 10.24
CA SER A 338 -8.05 -0.84 11.40
C SER A 338 -7.51 0.55 11.07
N VAL A 339 -6.49 0.64 10.20
CA VAL A 339 -5.93 1.92 9.74
C VAL A 339 -6.95 2.62 8.84
N GLU A 340 -7.58 1.91 7.90
CA GLU A 340 -8.63 2.48 7.06
C GLU A 340 -9.85 2.93 7.86
N ALA A 341 -10.26 2.18 8.89
CA ALA A 341 -11.35 2.57 9.78
C ALA A 341 -10.99 3.84 10.55
N ALA A 342 -9.79 3.92 11.14
CA ALA A 342 -9.33 5.11 11.85
C ALA A 342 -9.24 6.34 10.93
N GLU A 343 -8.73 6.16 9.70
CA GLU A 343 -8.69 7.23 8.70
C GLU A 343 -10.09 7.69 8.29
N ARG A 344 -11.04 6.77 8.12
CA ARG A 344 -12.44 7.13 7.82
C ARG A 344 -13.03 7.94 8.96
N THR A 345 -12.86 7.50 10.20
CA THR A 345 -13.35 8.23 11.37
C THR A 345 -12.75 9.64 11.44
N MET A 346 -11.43 9.80 11.26
CA MET A 346 -10.79 11.13 11.24
C MET A 346 -11.34 12.01 10.11
N ARG A 347 -11.55 11.45 8.91
CA ARG A 347 -12.10 12.22 7.77
C ARG A 347 -13.56 12.61 7.99
N GLU A 348 -14.35 11.75 8.62
CA GLU A 348 -15.74 12.04 8.98
C GLU A 348 -15.82 13.15 10.02
N GLU A 349 -14.96 13.10 11.05
CA GLU A 349 -14.87 14.14 12.08
C GLU A 349 -14.41 15.48 11.49
N ASP A 350 -13.36 15.49 10.65
CA ASP A 350 -12.90 16.69 9.93
C ASP A 350 -14.01 17.27 9.03
N ARG A 351 -14.75 16.41 8.32
CA ARG A 351 -15.89 16.84 7.48
C ARG A 351 -17.02 17.41 8.32
N LEU A 352 -17.33 16.80 9.46
CA LEU A 352 -18.34 17.28 10.38
C LEU A 352 -17.96 18.67 10.90
N ILE A 353 -16.72 18.85 11.40
CA ILE A 353 -16.20 20.13 11.88
C ILE A 353 -16.32 21.21 10.78
N ARG A 354 -15.90 20.90 9.55
CA ARG A 354 -16.01 21.84 8.42
C ARG A 354 -17.46 22.17 8.07
N THR A 355 -18.34 21.18 8.09
CA THR A 355 -19.77 21.37 7.77
C THR A 355 -20.45 22.24 8.83
N VAL A 356 -20.18 21.97 10.12
CA VAL A 356 -20.70 22.77 11.24
C VAL A 356 -20.18 24.21 11.18
N ALA A 357 -18.89 24.39 10.90
CA ALA A 357 -18.30 25.71 10.73
C ALA A 357 -18.93 26.49 9.58
N GLN A 358 -19.10 25.84 8.41
CA GLN A 358 -19.73 26.48 7.25
C GLN A 358 -21.21 26.80 7.48
N ALA A 359 -21.97 25.90 8.11
CA ALA A 359 -23.37 26.12 8.42
C ALA A 359 -23.58 27.30 9.39
N GLY A 360 -22.65 27.47 10.34
CA GLY A 360 -22.66 28.59 11.28
C GLY A 360 -22.00 29.88 10.78
N ALA A 361 -21.56 29.94 9.51
CA ALA A 361 -20.75 31.05 8.98
C ALA A 361 -19.53 31.39 9.86
N LEU A 362 -18.91 30.37 10.46
CA LEU A 362 -17.77 30.50 11.35
C LEU A 362 -16.47 30.36 10.57
N MET A 363 -15.52 31.24 10.86
CA MET A 363 -14.10 31.03 10.53
C MET A 363 -13.44 30.28 11.70
N LEU A 364 -12.69 29.22 11.41
CA LEU A 364 -11.95 28.47 12.42
C LEU A 364 -10.50 28.94 12.45
N TRP A 365 -9.92 28.98 13.65
CA TRP A 365 -8.53 29.40 13.81
C TRP A 365 -7.76 28.54 14.81
N ARG A 366 -6.45 28.44 14.59
CA ARG A 366 -5.48 27.89 15.54
C ARG A 366 -4.31 28.84 15.72
N TRP A 367 -3.92 29.04 16.96
CA TRP A 367 -2.90 29.99 17.37
C TRP A 367 -1.92 29.33 18.33
N THR A 368 -0.63 29.63 18.19
CA THR A 368 0.40 29.20 19.15
C THR A 368 1.18 30.40 19.66
N GLU A 369 1.64 30.28 20.91
CA GLU A 369 2.47 31.28 21.55
C GLU A 369 3.82 31.37 20.81
N GLY A 370 4.14 32.56 20.29
CA GLY A 370 5.36 32.82 19.51
C GLY A 370 5.14 32.91 18.00
N ASP A 371 4.37 31.99 17.40
CA ASP A 371 4.14 31.96 15.93
C ASP A 371 2.90 32.72 15.47
N GLY A 372 1.96 33.02 16.39
CA GLY A 372 0.72 33.67 16.03
C GLY A 372 -0.30 32.68 15.47
N LEU A 373 -1.14 33.14 14.54
CA LEU A 373 -2.10 32.29 13.84
C LEU A 373 -1.37 31.28 12.93
N ILE A 374 -1.43 29.99 13.25
CA ILE A 374 -0.73 28.95 12.49
C ILE A 374 -1.63 28.29 11.44
N TRP A 375 -2.95 28.40 11.60
CA TRP A 375 -3.92 27.84 10.68
C TRP A 375 -5.24 28.59 10.80
N VAL A 376 -5.88 28.84 9.66
CA VAL A 376 -7.23 29.37 9.56
C VAL A 376 -8.01 28.60 8.49
N GLU A 377 -9.32 28.55 8.63
CA GLU A 377 -10.22 28.07 7.59
C GLU A 377 -11.47 28.96 7.54
N GLY A 378 -11.74 29.53 6.36
CA GLY A 378 -12.91 30.37 6.12
C GLY A 378 -12.68 31.87 6.28
N TRP A 379 -11.43 32.32 6.41
CA TRP A 379 -11.08 33.73 6.43
C TRP A 379 -11.38 34.42 5.09
N GLU A 380 -11.12 33.73 3.98
CA GLU A 380 -11.44 34.20 2.64
C GLU A 380 -12.93 34.42 2.42
N LYS A 381 -13.77 33.52 2.94
CA LYS A 381 -15.23 33.70 2.85
C LYS A 381 -15.72 34.87 3.69
N LEU A 382 -15.10 35.09 4.85
CA LEU A 382 -15.49 36.16 5.78
C LEU A 382 -15.03 37.54 5.31
N THR A 383 -13.81 37.63 4.76
CA THR A 383 -13.14 38.91 4.47
C THR A 383 -12.90 39.20 3.00
N GLY A 384 -12.99 38.19 2.12
CA GLY A 384 -12.59 38.27 0.71
C GLY A 384 -11.11 37.98 0.45
N MET A 385 -10.28 37.89 1.50
CA MET A 385 -8.84 37.78 1.39
C MET A 385 -8.34 36.35 1.60
N PRO A 386 -7.30 35.88 0.90
CA PRO A 386 -6.79 34.52 1.05
C PRO A 386 -6.47 34.16 2.51
N ASP A 387 -6.85 32.94 2.92
CA ASP A 387 -6.59 32.39 4.27
C ASP A 387 -5.12 32.57 4.71
N GLY A 388 -4.17 32.49 3.77
CA GLY A 388 -2.75 32.69 4.03
C GLY A 388 -2.36 34.08 4.55
N GLU A 389 -3.13 35.13 4.24
CA GLU A 389 -2.87 36.49 4.70
C GLU A 389 -3.23 36.71 6.17
N ALA A 390 -4.13 35.90 6.73
CA ALA A 390 -4.50 35.99 8.15
C ALA A 390 -3.43 35.40 9.09
N LEU A 391 -2.55 34.55 8.56
CA LEU A 391 -1.58 33.80 9.35
C LEU A 391 -0.60 34.71 10.07
N ARG A 392 -0.03 34.17 11.14
CA ARG A 392 0.86 34.83 12.09
C ARG A 392 0.19 36.04 12.71
N GLY A 393 0.55 37.24 12.26
CA GLY A 393 0.01 38.51 12.74
C GLY A 393 -0.85 39.25 11.72
N GLY A 394 -0.98 38.76 10.48
CA GLY A 394 -1.59 39.54 9.38
C GLY A 394 -3.06 39.88 9.60
N TRP A 395 -3.80 39.06 10.34
CA TRP A 395 -5.19 39.35 10.73
C TRP A 395 -5.34 40.63 11.59
N LEU A 396 -4.34 40.98 12.43
CA LEU A 396 -4.40 42.14 13.31
C LEU A 396 -4.40 43.46 12.51
N ASP A 397 -3.77 43.47 11.35
CA ASP A 397 -3.73 44.65 10.47
C ASP A 397 -5.12 44.96 9.90
N ARG A 398 -6.01 43.97 9.85
CA ARG A 398 -7.40 44.12 9.41
C ARG A 398 -8.35 44.46 10.56
N VAL A 399 -7.92 44.44 11.81
CA VAL A 399 -8.75 44.88 12.94
C VAL A 399 -8.79 46.41 12.99
N HIS A 400 -9.96 46.99 13.27
CA HIS A 400 -10.15 48.44 13.41
C HIS A 400 -9.19 49.03 14.45
N ALA A 401 -8.60 50.20 14.18
CA ALA A 401 -7.56 50.81 15.01
C ALA A 401 -7.98 50.91 16.50
N ASP A 402 -9.19 51.38 16.77
CA ASP A 402 -9.75 51.50 18.12
C ASP A 402 -9.91 50.17 18.85
N ASP A 403 -10.11 49.06 18.12
CA ASP A 403 -10.37 47.74 18.68
C ASP A 403 -9.08 46.95 18.94
N ARG A 404 -7.99 47.24 18.20
CA ARG A 404 -6.73 46.49 18.25
C ARG A 404 -6.17 46.33 19.66
N ARG A 405 -6.16 47.41 20.45
CA ARG A 405 -5.62 47.39 21.83
C ARG A 405 -6.47 46.48 22.72
N ARG A 406 -7.79 46.66 22.67
CA ARG A 406 -8.75 45.87 23.46
C ARG A 406 -8.68 44.39 23.13
N VAL A 407 -8.64 44.03 21.85
CA VAL A 407 -8.51 42.64 21.39
C VAL A 407 -7.22 42.01 21.90
N ARG A 408 -6.09 42.73 21.81
CA ARG A 408 -4.79 42.27 22.30
C ARG A 408 -4.79 42.06 23.81
N ASP A 409 -5.35 43.01 24.57
CA ASP A 409 -5.37 42.97 26.03
C ASP A 409 -6.25 41.83 26.54
N VAL A 410 -7.44 41.62 25.93
CA VAL A 410 -8.32 40.49 26.26
C VAL A 410 -7.65 39.16 25.91
N ALA A 411 -7.13 39.02 24.69
CA ALA A 411 -6.46 37.78 24.28
C ALA A 411 -5.26 37.48 25.19
N GLY A 412 -4.37 38.44 25.43
CA GLY A 412 -3.20 38.26 26.30
C GLY A 412 -3.56 37.93 27.75
N GLY A 413 -4.56 38.59 28.31
CA GLY A 413 -5.02 38.34 29.68
C GLY A 413 -5.66 36.97 29.87
N GLN A 414 -6.45 36.49 28.91
CA GLN A 414 -7.05 35.16 28.97
C GLN A 414 -6.04 34.04 28.69
N VAL A 415 -5.04 34.31 27.85
CA VAL A 415 -3.93 33.37 27.61
C VAL A 415 -3.16 33.09 28.91
N GLN A 416 -2.82 34.12 29.68
CA GLN A 416 -2.14 33.96 30.97
C GLN A 416 -3.00 33.19 31.99
N LYS A 417 -4.33 33.41 31.97
CA LYS A 417 -5.29 32.75 32.86
C LYS A 417 -5.70 31.35 32.40
N ARG A 418 -5.28 30.92 31.20
CA ARG A 418 -5.77 29.70 30.52
C ARG A 418 -7.29 29.61 30.46
N ALA A 419 -7.94 30.75 30.28
CA ALA A 419 -9.39 30.88 30.25
C ALA A 419 -9.90 31.13 28.82
N LEU A 420 -11.22 31.03 28.64
CA LEU A 420 -11.83 31.26 27.34
C LEU A 420 -11.67 32.73 26.90
N ILE A 421 -11.25 32.91 25.66
CA ILE A 421 -11.25 34.18 24.95
C ILE A 421 -12.66 34.43 24.43
N ASP A 422 -13.17 35.64 24.63
CA ASP A 422 -14.43 36.11 24.06
C ASP A 422 -14.35 37.61 23.85
N VAL A 423 -14.36 38.05 22.60
CA VAL A 423 -14.22 39.47 22.25
C VAL A 423 -14.93 39.82 20.94
N GLU A 424 -15.71 40.89 20.94
CA GLU A 424 -16.32 41.47 19.74
C GLU A 424 -15.44 42.60 19.20
N PHE A 425 -15.18 42.63 17.89
CA PHE A 425 -14.37 43.67 17.25
C PHE A 425 -14.73 43.82 15.78
N ARG A 426 -14.25 44.90 15.15
CA ARG A 426 -14.46 45.15 13.72
C ARG A 426 -13.28 44.69 12.89
N VAL A 427 -13.57 43.99 11.79
CA VAL A 427 -12.59 43.56 10.78
C VAL A 427 -12.89 44.24 9.46
N PHE A 428 -11.85 44.68 8.76
CA PHE A 428 -11.93 45.25 7.44
C PHE A 428 -12.08 44.15 6.40
N VAL A 429 -13.09 44.27 5.55
CA VAL A 429 -13.36 43.29 4.47
C VAL A 429 -13.17 43.96 3.11
N ASP A 430 -12.89 43.14 2.09
CA ASP A 430 -12.80 43.61 0.71
C ASP A 430 -14.10 44.28 0.28
N GLY A 431 -13.97 45.48 -0.31
CA GLY A 431 -15.10 46.37 -0.61
C GLY A 431 -15.21 47.60 0.30
N GLY A 432 -14.27 47.81 1.24
CA GLY A 432 -14.14 49.08 1.96
C GLY A 432 -15.05 49.25 3.18
N ARG A 433 -15.67 48.17 3.66
CA ARG A 433 -16.59 48.18 4.82
C ARG A 433 -15.99 47.50 6.04
N TRP A 434 -16.51 47.83 7.21
CA TRP A 434 -16.19 47.18 8.47
C TRP A 434 -17.27 46.16 8.81
N LEU A 435 -16.86 44.96 9.19
CA LEU A 435 -17.75 43.88 9.62
C LEU A 435 -17.56 43.65 11.13
N TRP A 436 -18.65 43.59 11.88
CA TRP A 436 -18.59 43.17 13.27
C TRP A 436 -18.44 41.65 13.38
N VAL A 437 -17.42 41.23 14.13
CA VAL A 437 -17.14 39.81 14.38
C VAL A 437 -16.97 39.54 15.86
N ARG A 438 -17.25 38.30 16.28
CA ARG A 438 -17.01 37.80 17.64
C ARG A 438 -16.00 36.67 17.62
N GLY A 439 -14.83 36.90 18.21
CA GLY A 439 -13.78 35.90 18.37
C GLY A 439 -13.96 35.15 19.69
N ARG A 440 -14.09 33.81 19.61
CA ARG A 440 -14.15 32.93 20.78
C ARG A 440 -13.11 31.83 20.67
N GLY A 441 -12.44 31.46 21.75
CA GLY A 441 -11.47 30.36 21.72
C GLY A 441 -10.92 29.97 23.08
N GLY A 442 -10.16 28.89 23.13
CA GLY A 442 -9.60 28.35 24.37
C GLY A 442 -8.35 27.50 24.15
N PRO A 443 -7.68 27.08 25.24
CA PRO A 443 -6.50 26.25 25.15
C PRO A 443 -6.87 24.81 24.77
N VAL A 444 -6.14 24.26 23.81
CA VAL A 444 -6.10 22.83 23.50
C VAL A 444 -4.91 22.25 24.26
N CYS A 445 -5.19 21.38 25.23
CA CYS A 445 -4.18 20.78 26.09
C CYS A 445 -3.91 19.32 25.67
N ASP A 446 -2.72 18.83 26.00
CA ASP A 446 -2.46 17.39 26.03
C ASP A 446 -3.05 16.73 27.27
N ASP A 447 -2.92 15.41 27.36
CA ASP A 447 -3.40 14.59 28.48
C ASP A 447 -2.76 14.98 29.83
N SER A 448 -1.63 15.70 29.82
CA SER A 448 -0.95 16.21 31.02
C SER A 448 -1.41 17.60 31.46
N GLY A 449 -2.35 18.20 30.72
CA GLY A 449 -2.84 19.56 30.98
C GLY A 449 -1.87 20.66 30.51
N LYS A 450 -0.87 20.32 29.71
CA LYS A 450 0.02 21.29 29.07
C LYS A 450 -0.66 21.82 27.82
N VAL A 451 -0.70 23.14 27.67
CA VAL A 451 -1.26 23.80 26.49
C VAL A 451 -0.38 23.50 25.27
N LEU A 452 -0.97 22.87 24.26
CA LEU A 452 -0.34 22.60 22.96
C LEU A 452 -0.50 23.79 22.01
N GLN A 453 -1.73 24.30 21.94
CA GLN A 453 -2.12 25.42 21.08
C GLN A 453 -3.43 26.02 21.59
N TRP A 454 -3.88 27.10 20.98
CA TRP A 454 -5.22 27.64 21.16
C TRP A 454 -6.02 27.43 19.89
N ALA A 455 -7.31 27.17 20.05
CA ALA A 455 -8.22 27.03 18.93
C ALA A 455 -9.52 27.76 19.23
N GLY A 456 -10.19 28.20 18.17
CA GLY A 456 -11.43 28.93 18.32
C GLY A 456 -12.13 29.20 17.01
N VAL A 457 -13.16 30.02 17.12
CA VAL A 457 -14.02 30.46 16.04
C VAL A 457 -14.08 31.98 15.97
N LEU A 458 -14.35 32.50 14.79
CA LEU A 458 -14.67 33.91 14.53
C LEU A 458 -16.02 33.94 13.80
N GLU A 459 -16.99 34.57 14.42
CA GLU A 459 -18.40 34.59 13.98
C GLU A 459 -18.76 35.97 13.44
N ASP A 460 -19.45 36.04 12.29
CA ASP A 460 -20.06 37.26 11.78
C ASP A 460 -21.29 37.62 12.62
N ILE A 461 -21.28 38.80 13.23
CA ILE A 461 -22.36 39.32 14.08
C ILE A 461 -22.93 40.65 13.55
N ASP A 462 -22.65 41.00 12.29
CA ASP A 462 -23.02 42.29 11.71
C ASP A 462 -24.54 42.46 11.62
N ALA A 463 -25.26 41.44 11.16
CA ALA A 463 -26.73 41.43 11.11
C ALA A 463 -27.36 41.64 12.50
N ARG A 464 -26.76 41.07 13.55
CA ARG A 464 -27.21 41.27 14.93
C ARG A 464 -26.99 42.71 15.37
N LYS A 465 -25.82 43.30 15.11
CA LYS A 465 -25.51 44.69 15.47
C LYS A 465 -26.38 45.69 14.72
N GLN A 466 -26.67 45.45 13.45
CA GLN A 466 -27.59 46.26 12.66
C GLN A 466 -29.02 46.17 13.20
N GLY A 467 -29.48 44.96 13.58
CA GLY A 467 -30.77 44.76 14.23
C GLY A 467 -30.89 45.49 15.57
N GLU A 468 -29.86 45.39 16.43
CA GLU A 468 -29.79 46.11 17.71
C GLU A 468 -29.88 47.64 17.49
N ALA A 469 -29.16 48.17 16.48
CA ALA A 469 -29.21 49.60 16.15
C ALA A 469 -30.58 50.04 15.59
N GLN A 470 -31.20 49.22 14.74
CA GLN A 470 -32.53 49.50 14.19
C GLN A 470 -33.61 49.49 15.27
N ILE A 471 -33.57 48.53 16.19
CA ILE A 471 -34.48 48.47 17.35
C ILE A 471 -34.31 49.71 18.22
N ALA A 472 -33.06 50.12 18.49
CA ALA A 472 -32.78 51.34 19.24
C ALA A 472 -33.33 52.60 18.54
N HIS A 473 -33.24 52.69 17.20
CA HIS A 473 -33.80 53.80 16.45
C HIS A 473 -35.34 53.83 16.49
N MET A 474 -35.99 52.68 16.30
CA MET A 474 -37.46 52.55 16.38
C MET A 474 -38.01 52.86 17.78
N ALA A 475 -37.22 52.66 18.84
CA ALA A 475 -37.63 52.99 20.20
C ALA A 475 -37.83 54.50 20.42
N HIS A 476 -37.18 55.37 19.64
CA HIS A 476 -37.18 56.83 19.86
C HIS A 476 -37.85 57.65 18.74
N HIS A 477 -38.22 57.03 17.61
CA HIS A 477 -38.82 57.73 16.46
C HIS A 477 -40.22 57.19 16.09
N ASP A 478 -41.07 58.04 15.53
CA ASP A 478 -42.39 57.68 15.00
C ASP A 478 -42.22 56.94 13.67
N ALA A 479 -42.83 55.75 13.53
CA ALA A 479 -42.61 54.87 12.38
C ALA A 479 -43.15 55.43 11.06
N LEU A 480 -44.17 56.30 11.10
CA LEU A 480 -44.77 56.89 9.90
C LEU A 480 -44.00 58.11 9.43
N THR A 481 -43.75 59.07 10.35
CA THR A 481 -43.19 60.38 9.99
C THR A 481 -41.67 60.46 10.14
N GLY A 482 -41.06 59.53 10.89
CA GLY A 482 -39.64 59.54 11.28
C GLY A 482 -39.27 60.64 12.29
N LEU A 483 -40.24 61.42 12.79
CA LEU A 483 -39.98 62.44 13.83
C LEU A 483 -39.68 61.76 15.16
N GLY A 484 -39.32 62.53 16.19
CA GLY A 484 -39.29 61.96 17.55
C GLY A 484 -40.64 61.36 17.91
N ASN A 485 -40.66 60.25 18.63
CA ASN A 485 -41.90 59.74 19.22
C ASN A 485 -42.10 60.33 20.63
N ARG A 486 -43.17 59.90 21.30
CA ARG A 486 -43.48 60.31 22.68
C ARG A 486 -42.35 60.04 23.67
N ILE A 487 -41.56 58.97 23.48
CA ILE A 487 -40.44 58.62 24.37
C ILE A 487 -39.32 59.64 24.21
N LEU A 488 -38.92 59.97 22.98
CA LEU A 488 -37.88 60.98 22.73
C LEU A 488 -38.33 62.39 23.17
N LEU A 489 -39.60 62.74 22.95
CA LEU A 489 -40.18 64.00 23.43
C LEU A 489 -40.06 64.12 24.95
N ARG A 490 -40.46 63.08 25.68
CA ARG A 490 -40.40 63.06 27.15
C ARG A 490 -38.97 63.18 27.66
N ALA A 491 -38.03 62.42 27.09
CA ALA A 491 -36.62 62.49 27.49
C ALA A 491 -36.03 63.90 27.26
N ARG A 492 -36.34 64.55 26.13
CA ARG A 492 -35.88 65.92 25.87
C ARG A 492 -36.56 66.95 26.74
N LEU A 493 -37.82 66.74 27.10
CA LEU A 493 -38.57 67.58 28.03
C LEU A 493 -37.98 67.51 29.44
N GLU A 494 -37.70 66.31 29.93
CA GLU A 494 -37.00 66.10 31.21
C GLU A 494 -35.64 66.82 31.22
N GLN A 495 -34.86 66.68 30.14
CA GLN A 495 -33.61 67.44 29.99
C GLN A 495 -33.83 68.96 30.00
N ALA A 496 -34.87 69.47 29.33
CA ALA A 496 -35.17 70.91 29.32
C ALA A 496 -35.62 71.43 30.70
N ILE A 497 -36.28 70.58 31.52
CA ILE A 497 -36.65 70.90 32.90
C ILE A 497 -35.39 70.96 33.80
N GLU A 498 -34.45 70.02 33.63
CA GLU A 498 -33.15 70.07 34.31
C GLU A 498 -32.37 71.33 33.92
N GLU A 499 -32.35 71.68 32.64
CA GLU A 499 -31.75 72.91 32.12
C GLU A 499 -32.40 74.16 32.71
N ALA A 500 -33.71 74.14 32.98
CA ALA A 500 -34.43 75.26 33.60
C ALA A 500 -34.00 75.54 35.05
N ALA A 501 -33.56 74.53 35.79
CA ALA A 501 -32.96 74.75 37.12
C ALA A 501 -31.68 75.60 37.05
N SER A 502 -31.00 75.62 35.90
CA SER A 502 -29.81 76.46 35.65
C SER A 502 -30.14 77.87 35.12
N GLY A 503 -31.43 78.22 35.05
CA GLY A 503 -31.92 79.52 34.59
C GLY A 503 -32.19 79.61 33.08
N GLN A 504 -32.14 78.49 32.35
CA GLN A 504 -32.52 78.46 30.93
C GLN A 504 -34.04 78.35 30.77
N VAL A 505 -34.64 79.25 30.00
CA VAL A 505 -36.08 79.17 29.69
C VAL A 505 -36.27 78.51 28.34
N SER A 506 -37.04 77.42 28.33
CA SER A 506 -37.45 76.70 27.11
C SER A 506 -38.96 76.81 26.90
N ALA A 507 -39.46 76.40 25.74
CA ALA A 507 -40.90 76.37 25.46
C ALA A 507 -41.31 75.01 24.89
N ILE A 508 -42.49 74.53 25.27
CA ILE A 508 -43.17 73.42 24.62
C ILE A 508 -44.40 73.94 23.88
N LEU A 509 -44.51 73.53 22.61
CA LEU A 509 -45.60 73.87 21.71
C LEU A 509 -46.30 72.56 21.35
N SER A 510 -47.46 72.29 21.96
CA SER A 510 -48.35 71.19 21.54
C SER A 510 -49.23 71.65 20.39
N MET A 511 -49.42 70.82 19.39
CA MET A 511 -50.16 71.18 18.18
C MET A 511 -51.03 70.04 17.68
N ASP A 512 -52.16 70.39 17.08
CA ASP A 512 -53.13 69.48 16.50
C ASP A 512 -53.54 69.97 15.11
N LEU A 513 -53.71 69.04 14.17
CA LEU A 513 -54.18 69.38 12.84
C LEU A 513 -55.72 69.50 12.82
N ASP A 514 -56.20 70.70 12.52
CA ASP A 514 -57.60 71.01 12.59
C ASP A 514 -58.41 70.19 11.58
N ARG A 515 -59.37 69.42 12.10
CA ARG A 515 -60.29 68.59 11.30
C ARG A 515 -59.59 67.49 10.50
N PHE A 516 -58.40 67.03 10.89
CA PHE A 516 -57.71 65.90 10.24
C PHE A 516 -58.59 64.65 10.08
N LYS A 517 -59.42 64.35 11.09
CA LYS A 517 -60.40 63.25 11.00
C LYS A 517 -61.31 63.36 9.77
N GLN A 518 -61.73 64.56 9.38
CA GLN A 518 -62.57 64.75 8.18
C GLN A 518 -61.80 64.42 6.90
N VAL A 519 -60.49 64.69 6.85
CA VAL A 519 -59.62 64.29 5.74
C VAL A 519 -59.57 62.78 5.64
N ASN A 520 -59.33 62.07 6.75
CA ASN A 520 -59.35 60.61 6.77
C ASN A 520 -60.71 60.03 6.37
N ASP A 521 -61.79 60.57 6.91
CA ASP A 521 -63.16 60.09 6.65
C ASP A 521 -63.57 60.32 5.17
N THR A 522 -63.01 61.35 4.51
CA THR A 522 -63.37 61.73 3.13
C THR A 522 -62.44 61.14 2.07
N LEU A 523 -61.12 61.15 2.32
CA LEU A 523 -60.09 60.79 1.35
C LEU A 523 -59.35 59.48 1.70
N GLY A 524 -59.65 58.90 2.86
CA GLY A 524 -59.07 57.64 3.33
C GLY A 524 -57.77 57.80 4.10
N HIS A 525 -57.47 56.78 4.92
CA HIS A 525 -56.26 56.74 5.74
C HIS A 525 -54.94 56.89 4.97
N PRO A 526 -54.73 56.31 3.76
CA PRO A 526 -53.47 56.51 3.03
C PRO A 526 -53.17 57.98 2.70
N VAL A 527 -54.19 58.75 2.31
CA VAL A 527 -54.05 60.19 2.03
C VAL A 527 -53.79 60.97 3.32
N GLY A 528 -54.43 60.57 4.42
CA GLY A 528 -54.14 61.14 5.74
C GLY A 528 -52.72 60.84 6.24
N ASP A 529 -52.22 59.63 6.02
CA ASP A 529 -50.84 59.25 6.37
C ASP A 529 -49.82 60.05 5.54
N ALA A 530 -50.07 60.20 4.24
CA ALA A 530 -49.26 61.05 3.37
C ALA A 530 -49.31 62.53 3.81
N LEU A 531 -50.47 63.01 4.26
CA LEU A 531 -50.61 64.36 4.82
C LEU A 531 -49.80 64.53 6.10
N LEU A 532 -49.80 63.55 7.01
CA LEU A 532 -48.98 63.58 8.22
C LEU A 532 -47.48 63.61 7.90
N CYS A 533 -47.03 62.86 6.88
CA CYS A 533 -45.66 62.93 6.39
C CYS A 533 -45.31 64.30 5.82
N ALA A 534 -46.18 64.88 4.98
CA ALA A 534 -45.97 66.21 4.41
C ALA A 534 -45.95 67.31 5.48
N VAL A 535 -46.81 67.21 6.50
CA VAL A 535 -46.79 68.08 7.68
C VAL A 535 -45.48 67.92 8.43
N ALA A 536 -45.03 66.69 8.68
CA ALA A 536 -43.77 66.41 9.35
C ALA A 536 -42.55 67.02 8.61
N GLU A 537 -42.55 66.98 7.28
CA GLU A 537 -41.52 67.62 6.46
C GLU A 537 -41.56 69.15 6.60
N ARG A 538 -42.73 69.77 6.52
CA ARG A 538 -42.88 71.22 6.75
C ARG A 538 -42.44 71.63 8.14
N LEU A 539 -42.78 70.82 9.16
CA LEU A 539 -42.34 71.04 10.53
C LEU A 539 -40.81 71.01 10.65
N ARG A 540 -40.16 69.96 10.13
CA ARG A 540 -38.69 69.85 10.12
C ARG A 540 -38.01 71.02 9.42
N ALA A 541 -38.54 71.47 8.29
CA ALA A 541 -38.00 72.60 7.54
C ALA A 541 -38.20 73.95 8.24
N THR A 542 -39.16 74.04 9.16
CA THR A 542 -39.51 75.29 9.86
C THR A 542 -38.75 75.44 11.19
N ILE A 543 -38.37 74.34 11.84
CA ILE A 543 -37.60 74.38 13.09
C ILE A 543 -36.10 74.48 12.84
N ARG A 544 -35.32 74.85 13.87
CA ARG A 544 -33.84 74.87 13.82
C ARG A 544 -33.25 73.57 14.34
N GLU A 545 -31.97 73.33 14.03
CA GLU A 545 -31.20 72.14 14.42
C GLU A 545 -31.17 71.86 15.94
N GLY A 546 -31.40 72.87 16.78
CA GLY A 546 -31.46 72.74 18.25
C GLY A 546 -32.85 72.48 18.84
N ASP A 547 -33.92 72.51 18.04
CA ASP A 547 -35.27 72.24 18.51
C ASP A 547 -35.64 70.77 18.25
N LEU A 548 -36.45 70.17 19.11
CA LEU A 548 -37.00 68.83 18.88
C LEU A 548 -38.42 68.93 18.33
N VAL A 549 -38.72 68.21 17.26
CA VAL A 549 -40.09 67.96 16.81
C VAL A 549 -40.43 66.48 16.99
N ALA A 550 -41.60 66.22 17.56
CA ALA A 550 -42.11 64.89 17.79
C ALA A 550 -43.58 64.76 17.37
N ARG A 551 -43.98 63.54 16.98
CA ARG A 551 -45.37 63.16 16.82
C ARG A 551 -45.81 62.34 18.04
N ILE A 552 -46.83 62.82 18.74
CA ILE A 552 -47.30 62.25 20.01
C ILE A 552 -48.29 61.10 19.75
N GLY A 553 -49.04 61.18 18.66
CA GLY A 553 -50.00 60.18 18.19
C GLY A 553 -51.08 60.83 17.31
N GLY A 554 -51.69 60.08 16.39
CA GLY A 554 -52.75 60.63 15.54
C GLY A 554 -52.30 61.85 14.72
N ASP A 555 -52.99 62.96 14.89
CA ASP A 555 -52.75 64.30 14.33
C ASP A 555 -52.03 65.26 15.29
N GLU A 556 -51.54 64.76 16.42
CA GLU A 556 -50.88 65.55 17.45
C GLU A 556 -49.36 65.55 17.28
N PHE A 557 -48.77 66.75 17.26
CA PHE A 557 -47.33 66.96 17.25
C PHE A 557 -46.95 67.86 18.43
N ALA A 558 -45.68 67.81 18.81
CA ALA A 558 -45.13 68.75 19.77
C ALA A 558 -43.72 69.19 19.38
N ILE A 559 -43.38 70.42 19.75
CA ILE A 559 -42.06 70.98 19.57
C ILE A 559 -41.52 71.44 20.93
N ILE A 560 -40.27 71.09 21.22
CA ILE A 560 -39.52 71.66 22.34
C ILE A 560 -38.47 72.60 21.76
N GLN A 561 -38.58 73.88 22.12
CA GLN A 561 -37.67 74.93 21.70
C GLN A 561 -36.74 75.32 22.85
N THR A 562 -35.44 75.01 22.70
CA THR A 562 -34.42 75.20 23.75
C THR A 562 -33.29 76.14 23.32
N GLY A 563 -32.84 77.06 24.16
CA GLY A 563 -31.75 77.99 23.81
C GLY A 563 -32.17 79.08 22.81
N ALA A 564 -33.43 79.50 22.85
CA ALA A 564 -33.92 80.72 22.19
C ALA A 564 -34.34 81.75 23.26
N ALA A 565 -34.39 83.03 22.88
CA ALA A 565 -34.90 84.09 23.76
C ALA A 565 -36.43 83.96 23.91
N GLN A 566 -36.86 83.41 25.03
CA GLN A 566 -38.27 83.29 25.39
C GLN A 566 -38.74 84.53 26.15
N PRO A 567 -39.99 84.99 25.94
CA PRO A 567 -41.10 84.31 25.25
C PRO A 567 -41.26 84.61 23.75
N GLU A 568 -40.54 85.58 23.19
CA GLU A 568 -40.77 86.08 21.82
C GLU A 568 -40.49 85.02 20.74
N ALA A 569 -39.49 84.16 20.98
CA ALA A 569 -39.13 83.11 20.04
C ALA A 569 -40.24 82.06 19.87
N ALA A 570 -40.89 81.63 20.95
CA ALA A 570 -41.99 80.68 20.89
C ALA A 570 -43.21 81.27 20.18
N ALA A 571 -43.57 82.52 20.48
CA ALA A 571 -44.67 83.21 19.82
C ALA A 571 -44.43 83.37 18.30
N THR A 572 -43.20 83.75 17.92
CA THR A 572 -42.80 83.89 16.51
C THR A 572 -42.82 82.54 15.78
N LEU A 573 -42.30 81.49 16.42
CA LEU A 573 -42.32 80.14 15.86
C LEU A 573 -43.75 79.64 15.69
N ALA A 574 -44.61 79.79 16.70
CA ALA A 574 -45.99 79.34 16.64
C ALA A 574 -46.79 80.04 15.52
N HIS A 575 -46.61 81.36 15.35
CA HIS A 575 -47.24 82.07 14.24
C HIS A 575 -46.80 81.54 12.88
N ARG A 576 -45.47 81.38 12.69
CA ARG A 576 -44.92 80.82 11.46
C ARG A 576 -45.43 79.41 11.17
N LEU A 577 -45.55 78.58 12.20
CA LEU A 577 -46.08 77.21 12.07
C LEU A 577 -47.54 77.20 11.62
N VAL A 578 -48.38 78.07 12.20
CA VAL A 578 -49.78 78.21 11.79
C VAL A 578 -49.91 78.61 10.31
N GLU A 579 -49.06 79.53 9.84
CA GLU A 579 -49.04 79.93 8.43
C GLU A 579 -48.52 78.84 7.49
N VAL A 580 -47.37 78.24 7.81
CA VAL A 580 -46.71 77.23 6.96
C VAL A 580 -47.53 75.95 6.88
N ILE A 581 -48.12 75.51 8.00
CA ILE A 581 -49.00 74.34 8.01
C ILE A 581 -50.31 74.64 7.29
N GLY A 582 -50.83 75.87 7.41
CA GLY A 582 -52.07 76.30 6.78
C GLY A 582 -52.02 76.49 5.26
N ALA A 583 -50.84 76.44 4.64
CA ALA A 583 -50.71 76.51 3.19
C ALA A 583 -51.27 75.22 2.52
N PRO A 584 -51.89 75.29 1.33
CA PRO A 584 -52.48 74.12 0.67
C PRO A 584 -51.47 72.99 0.45
N TYR A 585 -51.92 71.74 0.55
CA TYR A 585 -51.13 70.55 0.22
C TYR A 585 -51.67 69.93 -1.07
N GLU A 586 -50.77 69.53 -1.99
CA GLU A 586 -51.12 68.66 -3.12
C GLU A 586 -50.65 67.24 -2.79
N ILE A 587 -51.60 66.33 -2.55
CA ILE A 587 -51.32 64.94 -2.18
C ILE A 587 -52.20 64.04 -3.04
N ASP A 588 -51.58 63.15 -3.81
CA ASP A 588 -52.26 62.22 -4.72
C ASP A 588 -53.32 62.89 -5.61
N GLY A 589 -53.02 64.10 -6.09
CA GLY A 589 -53.91 64.89 -6.96
C GLY A 589 -55.04 65.65 -6.24
N HIS A 590 -55.10 65.61 -4.91
CA HIS A 590 -56.06 66.36 -4.11
C HIS A 590 -55.41 67.62 -3.52
N ALA A 591 -56.09 68.77 -3.65
CA ALA A 591 -55.77 69.97 -2.91
C ALA A 591 -56.42 69.90 -1.53
N ILE A 592 -55.61 69.88 -0.46
CA ILE A 592 -56.05 69.74 0.92
C ILE A 592 -55.68 70.99 1.70
N ASP A 593 -56.68 71.65 2.29
CA ASP A 593 -56.50 72.76 3.21
C ASP A 593 -56.69 72.26 4.65
N ILE A 594 -55.62 72.29 5.44
CA ILE A 594 -55.65 71.89 6.85
C ILE A 594 -55.07 72.99 7.73
N GLY A 595 -55.79 73.34 8.80
CA GLY A 595 -55.31 74.29 9.81
C GLY A 595 -54.51 73.58 10.89
N THR A 596 -53.85 74.35 11.75
CA THR A 596 -53.32 73.82 13.01
C THR A 596 -53.65 74.76 14.16
N SER A 597 -54.03 74.16 15.28
CA SER A 597 -54.15 74.85 16.56
C SER A 597 -52.93 74.51 17.40
N ILE A 598 -52.38 75.49 18.12
CA ILE A 598 -51.14 75.35 18.90
C ILE A 598 -51.38 75.84 20.34
N GLY A 599 -51.00 75.04 21.33
CA GLY A 599 -50.93 75.40 22.74
C GLY A 599 -49.48 75.56 23.19
N ILE A 600 -49.17 76.64 23.88
CA ILE A 600 -47.80 76.97 24.31
C ILE A 600 -47.75 77.00 25.85
N THR A 601 -46.69 76.44 26.43
CA THR A 601 -46.28 76.75 27.80
C THR A 601 -44.76 76.86 27.90
N PHE A 602 -44.28 77.67 28.84
CA PHE A 602 -42.85 77.88 29.06
C PHE A 602 -42.35 76.98 30.18
N ILE A 603 -41.16 76.43 29.97
CA ILE A 603 -40.40 75.64 30.94
C ILE A 603 -39.37 76.60 31.53
N ALA A 604 -39.74 77.23 32.64
CA ALA A 604 -38.92 78.27 33.30
C ALA A 604 -38.40 77.83 34.67
N THR A 605 -39.00 76.80 35.26
CA THR A 605 -38.72 76.28 36.60
C THR A 605 -38.75 74.76 36.60
N ALA A 606 -38.02 74.15 37.53
CA ALA A 606 -38.01 72.70 37.76
C ALA A 606 -38.98 72.28 38.89
N ASP A 607 -40.10 73.00 39.03
CA ASP A 607 -41.08 72.84 40.11
C ASP A 607 -42.17 71.80 39.80
N ILE A 608 -42.35 71.46 38.52
CA ILE A 608 -43.33 70.50 38.03
C ILE A 608 -42.68 69.53 37.04
N ASP A 609 -43.29 68.35 36.89
CA ASP A 609 -42.78 67.29 36.02
C ASP A 609 -43.20 67.46 34.54
N ALA A 610 -42.66 66.58 33.70
CA ALA A 610 -42.93 66.58 32.26
C ALA A 610 -44.43 66.41 31.93
N ASP A 611 -45.16 65.62 32.72
CA ASP A 611 -46.56 65.30 32.47
C ASP A 611 -47.46 66.52 32.76
N GLU A 612 -47.12 67.32 33.78
CA GLU A 612 -47.81 68.58 34.06
C GLU A 612 -47.53 69.65 32.99
N TYR A 613 -46.29 69.77 32.48
CA TYR A 613 -46.00 70.69 31.36
C TYR A 613 -46.76 70.33 30.08
N LEU A 614 -46.87 69.03 29.76
CA LEU A 614 -47.69 68.56 28.64
C LEU A 614 -49.18 68.87 28.87
N SER A 615 -49.70 68.61 30.06
CA SER A 615 -51.08 68.94 30.47
C SER A 615 -51.39 70.43 30.31
N ARG A 616 -50.46 71.33 30.66
CA ARG A 616 -50.60 72.78 30.46
C ARG A 616 -50.63 73.15 28.98
N ALA A 617 -49.73 72.58 28.17
CA ALA A 617 -49.72 72.79 26.72
C ALA A 617 -51.02 72.31 26.07
N ASP A 618 -51.57 71.17 26.50
CA ASP A 618 -52.82 70.61 25.98
C ASP A 618 -54.04 71.44 26.38
N LYS A 619 -54.07 71.99 27.61
CA LYS A 619 -55.11 72.95 28.03
C LYS A 619 -55.07 74.21 27.16
N ALA A 620 -53.88 74.75 26.87
CA ALA A 620 -53.74 75.90 25.97
C ALA A 620 -54.18 75.58 24.54
N LEU A 621 -53.84 74.38 24.05
CA LEU A 621 -54.27 73.88 22.74
C LEU A 621 -55.80 73.73 22.67
N TYR A 622 -56.43 73.27 23.75
CA TYR A 622 -57.89 73.19 23.85
C TYR A 622 -58.54 74.58 23.73
N TYR A 623 -58.00 75.60 24.40
CA TYR A 623 -58.49 76.98 24.25
C TYR A 623 -58.30 77.51 22.83
N ALA A 624 -57.16 77.24 22.18
CA ALA A 624 -56.94 77.59 20.77
C ALA A 624 -58.01 76.97 19.84
N LYS A 625 -58.42 75.73 20.13
CA LYS A 625 -59.49 75.03 19.39
C LYS A 625 -60.87 75.65 19.65
N GLN A 626 -61.18 76.06 20.88
CA GLN A 626 -62.48 76.66 21.22
C GLN A 626 -62.66 78.05 20.61
N ASP A 627 -61.60 78.86 20.59
CA ASP A 627 -61.70 80.26 20.15
C ASP A 627 -61.83 80.42 18.62
N GLY A 628 -61.86 79.31 17.87
CA GLY A 628 -62.11 79.28 16.44
C GLY A 628 -61.00 78.64 15.61
N ARG A 629 -60.08 77.89 16.25
CA ARG A 629 -59.01 77.10 15.62
C ARG A 629 -58.00 77.92 14.81
N GLY A 630 -57.02 77.24 14.22
CA GLY A 630 -56.05 77.83 13.32
C GLY A 630 -55.20 78.89 13.98
N ARG A 631 -54.84 78.79 15.27
CA ARG A 631 -54.14 79.83 16.02
C ARG A 631 -53.27 79.25 17.12
N ALA A 632 -52.44 80.09 17.72
CA ALA A 632 -51.65 79.76 18.89
C ALA A 632 -52.21 80.42 20.16
N THR A 633 -52.30 79.68 21.26
CA THR A 633 -52.75 80.16 22.58
C THR A 633 -51.73 79.75 23.64
N LEU A 634 -51.51 80.62 24.63
CA LEU A 634 -50.64 80.37 25.78
C LEU A 634 -51.44 79.84 26.98
N TYR A 635 -50.85 78.97 27.79
CA TYR A 635 -51.43 78.57 29.08
C TYR A 635 -51.39 79.72 30.10
N GLU A 636 -52.51 80.01 30.77
CA GLU A 636 -52.66 81.19 31.65
C GLU A 636 -52.21 80.92 33.10
N GLU A 637 -51.03 81.42 33.49
CA GLU A 637 -50.64 81.64 34.91
C GLU A 637 -49.44 82.63 35.03
N GLY A 638 -49.65 83.84 35.60
CA GLY A 638 -48.57 84.73 36.09
C GLY A 638 -48.00 85.82 35.15
N TYR A 639 -47.13 86.68 35.73
CA TYR A 639 -46.71 88.06 35.31
C TYR A 639 -46.20 88.30 33.88
N MET A 640 -45.87 87.27 33.08
CA MET A 640 -45.39 87.42 31.70
C MET A 640 -46.53 87.57 30.66
N MET A 641 -47.78 87.58 31.13
CA MET A 641 -49.00 87.44 30.34
C MET A 641 -49.32 88.65 29.43
N ASP A 642 -49.22 89.87 29.94
CA ASP A 642 -49.68 91.07 29.23
C ASP A 642 -48.83 91.41 27.99
N GLU A 643 -47.56 91.03 28.00
CA GLU A 643 -46.62 91.31 26.91
C GLU A 643 -46.74 90.29 25.77
N ILE A 644 -46.95 89.02 26.12
CA ILE A 644 -47.10 87.92 25.15
C ILE A 644 -48.47 87.97 24.47
N ASN A 645 -49.55 88.23 25.21
CA ASN A 645 -50.88 88.40 24.61
C ASN A 645 -50.93 89.58 23.65
N ARG A 646 -50.19 90.67 23.93
CA ARG A 646 -50.04 91.77 22.97
C ARG A 646 -49.31 91.33 21.70
N LEU A 647 -48.27 90.49 21.81
CA LEU A 647 -47.53 89.97 20.66
C LEU A 647 -48.40 89.03 19.81
N LEU A 648 -49.06 88.05 20.42
CA LEU A 648 -49.96 87.13 19.72
C LEU A 648 -51.14 87.87 19.06
N ALA A 649 -51.80 88.79 19.77
CA ALA A 649 -52.89 89.60 19.21
C ALA A 649 -52.41 90.57 18.10
N LYS A 650 -51.16 91.05 18.16
CA LYS A 650 -50.54 91.85 17.08
C LYS A 650 -50.36 91.00 15.83
N PHE A 651 -49.94 89.75 15.97
CA PHE A 651 -49.81 88.81 14.87
C PHE A 651 -51.16 88.38 14.28
N ASP A 652 -52.17 88.11 15.10
CA ASP A 652 -53.54 87.82 14.61
C ASP A 652 -54.13 88.98 13.80
N LYS A 653 -53.88 90.24 14.23
CA LYS A 653 -54.27 91.43 13.46
C LYS A 653 -53.53 91.57 12.13
N LEU A 654 -52.28 91.11 12.04
CA LEU A 654 -51.51 91.09 10.78
C LEU A 654 -52.08 90.05 9.82
N ARG A 655 -52.50 88.88 10.33
CA ARG A 655 -53.11 87.83 9.54
C ARG A 655 -54.48 88.20 8.96
N LEU A 656 -55.36 88.83 9.75
CA LEU A 656 -56.66 89.31 9.23
C LEU A 656 -56.47 90.33 8.09
N ARG A 657 -55.46 91.21 8.17
CA ARG A 657 -55.17 92.16 7.08
C ARG A 657 -54.65 91.50 5.81
N HIS A 658 -53.90 90.41 5.91
CA HIS A 658 -53.43 89.68 4.73
C HIS A 658 -54.52 88.84 4.08
N ARG A 659 -55.52 88.39 4.85
CA ARG A 659 -56.67 87.61 4.33
C ARG A 659 -57.72 88.48 3.63
N ASP A 660 -57.85 89.74 4.01
CA ASP A 660 -58.73 90.71 3.35
C ASP A 660 -58.09 91.36 2.09
N ALA A 661 -56.81 91.06 1.81
CA ALA A 661 -56.04 91.62 0.68
C ALA A 661 -55.68 90.59 -0.41
N ALA A 662 -56.17 89.35 -0.29
CA ALA A 662 -56.09 88.27 -1.27
C ALA A 662 -57.51 87.82 -1.64
#